data_AF-A9V6F2-F1
#
_entry.id   AF-A9V6F2-F1
#
_cell.length_a   1.000
_cell.length_b   1.000
_cell.length_c   1.000
_cell.angle_alpha   90.00
_cell.angle_beta   90.00
_cell.angle_gamma   90.00
#
_symmetry.space_group_name_H-M   'P 1'
#
loop_
_entity.id
_entity.type
_entity.pdbx_description
1 polymer ?
#
loop_
_entity_poly.entity_id
_entity_poly.type
_entity_poly.pdbx_seq_one_letter_code
_entity_poly.pdbx_strand_id
1 'polypeptide(L)'
;MGNACITQSHTASMIPVEQHEAVLKEYRDRIATLERALKDKENELDRTQQQLAQTTRERDELQAQVTGLKQASPTKQLSPRKNTKATAVQKRVPQVGDKVIAHWIGWQFYPARVAAFDPRSLKYTVNWDDGDTSHREQHLEHVALDLMPEQDEVGVGTAILFPQGRYRAEVDREAGEHWHLGEITAVHQLPDGTTRYDGKHLKGEADGKRRHHENFENYPLDRLRLPPNVFMAVDDAMEDDDDDGEEVRICDVFFMFHAKNASTRIQNPDALPNYADANAMTSDPRQIRSDIEAAGLSCWVPEEHPGVSIAHMTRALRGAKVVVACVSNEFAMDKDTRNLFQFAKKTARKPCIPITTVVGFLISGELYINFQDVALYNSKRNELVAAVRTALADPNQSNAIVANNPRAAPDDAPTDVFISYCWNNSCQAQRVDGVSNVVGTEYNDPRRIKSFLEQNGFKVWIDVDRLESGGAGLFEELALGLQNTKLVVAFVSDEYAMSENCRTEFQFACKSLKKPIVPIVVGQGDKWQMTVVGLLIAGMSHVEPLQLRNLVEANHQGAWNSILAQVKKHVAADKVGARVSSVDFGSSTLIQVDEFVLPVCARVYFVNKASLGASPPAPVMDLDVIQPGDKVISHWVRWQFYPAKVISVNRETRKYEIQWDDGDVTGRDQPFGLVAKDITPAADEIGVGSQVFFPQGRYKGNDDYNRSSGIHWHLGQVDKIDKGEGGELLFSGFHLKGEADQKWVTFSGYAPRFENLPASELRVSPNMISMLMA
;
A
#
# COMPACT_ATOMS: atom_id res chain seq x y z
N MET A 1 -79.26 -23.39 13.81
CA MET A 1 -78.31 -23.31 12.69
C MET A 1 -77.80 -21.88 12.67
N GLY A 2 -76.57 -21.48 12.95
CA GLY A 2 -75.29 -22.09 13.34
C GLY A 2 -74.29 -20.91 13.32
N ASN A 3 -73.32 -20.92 14.24
CA ASN A 3 -72.19 -19.98 14.42
C ASN A 3 -72.50 -18.61 15.04
N ALA A 4 -71.67 -18.00 15.89
CA ALA A 4 -70.57 -18.42 16.78
C ALA A 4 -70.23 -17.15 17.59
N CYS A 5 -70.05 -17.23 18.91
CA CYS A 5 -69.35 -16.19 19.67
C CYS A 5 -68.63 -16.85 20.84
N ILE A 6 -67.31 -17.01 20.73
CA ILE A 6 -66.42 -17.45 21.80
C ILE A 6 -65.79 -16.19 22.38
N THR A 7 -66.13 -15.89 23.63
CA THR A 7 -65.42 -14.95 24.50
C THR A 7 -64.33 -15.71 25.24
N GLN A 8 -63.09 -15.22 25.20
CA GLN A 8 -62.05 -15.63 26.16
C GLN A 8 -61.49 -14.40 26.87
N SER A 9 -61.43 -14.54 28.19
CA SER A 9 -61.16 -13.57 29.24
C SER A 9 -59.66 -13.27 29.41
N HIS A 10 -59.32 -12.01 29.67
CA HIS A 10 -58.03 -11.59 30.22
C HIS A 10 -57.95 -11.90 31.73
N THR A 11 -56.84 -12.50 32.16
CA THR A 11 -56.40 -12.54 33.57
C THR A 11 -54.98 -11.99 33.67
N ALA A 12 -54.82 -10.84 34.34
CA ALA A 12 -53.53 -10.27 34.70
C ALA A 12 -53.06 -10.89 36.02
N SER A 13 -51.85 -11.47 36.03
CA SER A 13 -51.21 -12.02 37.23
C SER A 13 -50.53 -10.88 38.01
N MET A 14 -50.99 -10.60 39.23
CA MET A 14 -50.34 -9.66 40.15
C MET A 14 -49.28 -10.39 41.00
N ILE A 15 -48.05 -9.90 40.95
CA ILE A 15 -46.92 -10.38 41.76
C ILE A 15 -47.03 -9.78 43.20
N PRO A 16 -46.79 -10.55 44.28
CA PRO A 16 -46.94 -10.08 45.66
C PRO A 16 -45.95 -8.96 46.04
N VAL A 17 -46.43 -7.98 46.82
CA VAL A 17 -45.70 -6.76 47.26
C VAL A 17 -44.35 -7.06 47.93
N GLU A 18 -44.23 -8.16 48.67
CA GLU A 18 -42.98 -8.56 49.35
C GLU A 18 -41.84 -8.88 48.38
N GLN A 19 -42.13 -9.39 47.17
CA GLN A 19 -41.11 -9.62 46.14
C GLN A 19 -40.58 -8.31 45.55
N HIS A 20 -41.42 -7.27 45.53
CA HIS A 20 -41.05 -5.95 45.03
C HIS A 20 -40.12 -5.20 46.00
N GLU A 21 -40.30 -5.39 47.31
CA GLU A 21 -39.43 -4.78 48.33
C GLU A 21 -38.03 -5.42 48.36
N ALA A 22 -37.94 -6.74 48.15
CA ALA A 22 -36.65 -7.44 48.06
C ALA A 22 -35.82 -6.93 46.86
N VAL A 23 -36.46 -6.76 45.71
CA VAL A 23 -35.83 -6.22 44.49
C VAL A 23 -35.38 -4.77 44.71
N LEU A 24 -36.20 -3.94 45.34
CA LEU A 24 -35.82 -2.55 45.65
C LEU A 24 -34.64 -2.45 46.63
N LYS A 25 -34.53 -3.38 47.58
CA LYS A 25 -33.38 -3.46 48.48
C LYS A 25 -32.11 -3.82 47.73
N GLU A 26 -32.17 -4.81 46.83
CA GLU A 26 -31.03 -5.19 45.98
C GLU A 26 -30.54 -4.02 45.11
N TYR A 27 -31.46 -3.26 44.52
CA TYR A 27 -31.11 -2.06 43.75
C TYR A 27 -30.42 -0.99 44.61
N ARG A 28 -30.88 -0.75 45.84
CA ARG A 28 -30.24 0.21 46.75
C ARG A 28 -28.83 -0.21 47.13
N ASP A 29 -28.62 -1.49 47.44
CA ASP A 29 -27.30 -2.02 47.81
C ASP A 29 -26.32 -1.94 46.63
N ARG A 30 -26.82 -2.15 45.41
CA ARG A 30 -26.03 -2.04 44.18
C ARG A 30 -25.66 -0.58 43.87
N ILE A 31 -26.58 0.36 44.06
CA ILE A 31 -26.30 1.81 43.95
C ILE A 31 -25.23 2.22 44.97
N ALA A 32 -25.36 1.83 46.23
CA ALA A 32 -24.37 2.15 47.27
C ALA A 32 -22.97 1.55 47.02
N THR A 33 -22.91 0.44 46.28
CA THR A 33 -21.64 -0.17 45.83
C THR A 33 -21.03 0.61 44.68
N LEU A 34 -21.86 1.04 43.71
CA LEU A 34 -21.41 1.85 42.58
C LEU A 34 -20.92 3.23 43.02
N GLU A 35 -21.58 3.86 44.00
CA GLU A 35 -21.15 5.15 44.56
C GLU A 35 -19.77 5.07 45.22
N ARG A 36 -19.48 3.97 45.93
CA ARG A 36 -18.13 3.72 46.49
C ARG A 36 -17.09 3.53 45.40
N ALA A 37 -17.39 2.72 44.38
CA ALA A 37 -16.48 2.50 43.26
C ALA A 37 -16.21 3.79 42.46
N LEU A 38 -17.21 4.66 42.31
CA LEU A 38 -17.06 5.97 41.69
C LEU A 38 -16.10 6.85 42.50
N LYS A 39 -16.27 6.88 43.83
CA LYS A 39 -15.40 7.65 44.72
C LYS A 39 -13.95 7.19 44.68
N ASP A 40 -13.72 5.89 44.60
CA ASP A 40 -12.36 5.34 44.46
C ASP A 40 -11.73 5.72 43.11
N LYS A 41 -12.51 5.73 42.03
CA LYS A 41 -12.05 6.17 40.70
C LYS A 41 -11.75 7.67 40.64
N GLU A 42 -12.52 8.51 41.32
CA GLU A 42 -12.21 9.94 41.46
C GLU A 42 -10.86 10.14 42.18
N ASN A 43 -10.62 9.40 43.26
CA ASN A 43 -9.36 9.48 44.00
C ASN A 43 -8.16 9.00 43.15
N GLU A 44 -8.35 7.99 42.29
CA GLU A 44 -7.34 7.50 41.35
C GLU A 44 -7.02 8.54 40.25
N LEU A 45 -8.06 9.23 39.76
CA LEU A 45 -7.92 10.30 38.78
C LEU A 45 -7.12 11.48 39.36
N ASP A 46 -7.42 11.89 40.59
CA ASP A 46 -6.69 12.97 41.27
C ASP A 46 -5.20 12.64 41.46
N ARG A 47 -4.87 11.40 41.84
CA ARG A 47 -3.47 10.93 41.95
C ARG A 47 -2.76 10.99 40.60
N THR A 48 -3.44 10.58 39.54
CA THR A 48 -2.88 10.58 38.18
C THR A 48 -2.64 12.01 37.67
N GLN A 49 -3.56 12.94 37.95
CA GLN A 49 -3.40 14.35 37.61
C GLN A 49 -2.23 15.01 38.36
N GLN A 50 -2.05 14.67 39.63
CA GLN A 50 -0.89 15.13 40.42
C GLN A 50 0.43 14.60 39.84
N GLN A 51 0.47 13.33 39.43
CA GLN A 51 1.67 12.72 38.84
C GLN A 51 2.01 13.32 37.47
N LEU A 52 1.00 13.63 36.64
CA LEU A 52 1.19 14.32 35.37
C LEU A 52 1.72 15.74 35.56
N ALA A 53 1.20 16.48 36.54
CA ALA A 53 1.68 17.81 36.87
C ALA A 53 3.14 17.80 37.35
N GLN A 54 3.53 16.79 38.15
CA GLN A 54 4.91 16.62 38.57
C GLN A 54 5.85 16.32 37.39
N THR A 55 5.47 15.37 36.53
CA THR A 55 6.26 15.00 35.34
C THR A 55 6.44 16.17 34.38
N THR A 56 5.41 17.02 34.24
CA THR A 56 5.47 18.23 33.40
C THR A 56 6.48 19.24 33.94
N ARG A 57 6.55 19.42 35.28
CA ARG A 57 7.54 20.30 35.91
C ARG A 57 8.97 19.78 35.72
N GLU A 58 9.18 18.47 35.90
CA GLU A 58 10.50 17.84 35.70
C GLU A 58 10.99 18.01 34.25
N ARG A 59 10.10 17.87 33.27
CA ARG A 59 10.40 18.15 31.86
C ARG A 59 10.81 19.60 31.64
N ASP A 60 10.07 20.55 32.19
CA ASP A 60 10.33 21.98 31.99
C ASP A 60 11.66 22.41 32.65
N GLU A 61 12.00 21.82 33.81
CA GLU A 61 13.29 21.99 34.47
C GLU A 61 14.47 21.44 33.64
N LEU A 62 14.33 20.24 33.08
CA LEU A 62 15.33 19.65 32.18
C LEU A 62 15.51 20.49 30.91
N GLN A 63 14.43 21.01 30.36
CA GLN A 63 14.46 21.84 29.17
C GLN A 63 15.13 23.21 29.44
N ALA A 64 14.95 23.77 30.63
CA ALA A 64 15.68 24.95 31.08
C ALA A 64 17.19 24.67 31.25
N GLN A 65 17.57 23.52 31.81
CA GLN A 65 18.99 23.13 31.95
C GLN A 65 19.68 22.94 30.59
N VAL A 66 19.02 22.29 29.63
CA VAL A 66 19.55 22.11 28.26
C VAL A 66 19.73 23.45 27.56
N THR A 67 18.83 24.40 27.81
CA THR A 67 18.92 25.76 27.24
C THR A 67 20.06 26.56 27.88
N GLY A 68 20.29 26.41 29.18
CA GLY A 68 21.41 27.03 29.89
C GLY A 68 22.78 26.50 29.44
N LEU A 69 22.89 25.19 29.18
CA LEU A 69 24.14 24.57 28.70
C LEU A 69 24.53 25.04 27.28
N LYS A 70 23.56 25.38 26.43
CA LYS A 70 23.80 25.94 25.09
C LYS A 70 24.36 27.36 25.11
N GLN A 71 24.13 28.12 26.18
CA GLN A 71 24.56 29.52 26.30
C GLN A 71 25.96 29.68 26.94
N ALA A 72 26.53 28.62 27.52
CA ALA A 72 27.75 28.71 28.33
C ALA A 72 29.05 28.22 27.66
N SER A 73 29.07 27.89 26.36
CA SER A 73 30.30 27.40 25.70
C SER A 73 31.04 28.51 24.92
N PRO A 74 32.29 28.89 25.30
CA PRO A 74 33.07 29.87 24.56
C PRO A 74 33.76 29.24 23.34
N THR A 75 33.60 29.90 22.20
CA THR A 75 34.10 29.51 20.89
C THR A 75 35.64 29.56 20.84
N LYS A 76 36.30 28.41 20.67
CA LYS A 76 37.71 28.36 20.25
C LYS A 76 37.76 28.17 18.73
N GLN A 77 38.23 29.19 18.03
CA GLN A 77 38.45 29.22 16.59
C GLN A 77 39.44 28.14 16.15
N LEU A 78 39.05 27.37 15.15
CA LEU A 78 39.95 26.63 14.26
C LEU A 78 39.61 27.04 12.81
N SER A 79 40.67 27.34 12.08
CA SER A 79 40.75 27.97 10.74
C SER A 79 39.91 27.31 9.63
N PRO A 80 39.54 28.06 8.58
CA PRO A 80 38.55 27.63 7.59
C PRO A 80 39.13 26.60 6.62
N ARG A 81 38.63 25.36 6.68
CA ARG A 81 38.74 24.41 5.56
C ARG A 81 37.57 24.68 4.60
N LYS A 82 37.91 24.87 3.33
CA LYS A 82 37.03 25.21 2.21
C LYS A 82 35.78 24.33 2.21
N ASN A 83 34.61 24.95 2.41
CA ASN A 83 33.31 24.31 2.28
C ASN A 83 32.93 24.21 0.81
N THR A 84 33.10 23.01 0.25
CA THR A 84 32.35 22.56 -0.93
C THR A 84 31.91 21.12 -0.66
N LYS A 85 30.75 20.97 0.01
CA LYS A 85 29.97 19.72 -0.07
C LYS A 85 28.49 20.08 -0.04
N ALA A 86 27.85 19.88 -1.20
CA ALA A 86 26.47 19.43 -1.24
C ALA A 86 26.31 18.23 -0.29
N THR A 87 25.18 18.15 0.40
CA THR A 87 24.82 17.11 1.37
C THR A 87 25.23 15.72 0.87
N ALA A 88 26.31 15.17 1.42
CA ALA A 88 26.77 13.83 1.10
C ALA A 88 25.84 12.83 1.79
N VAL A 89 25.12 12.02 1.01
CA VAL A 89 24.42 10.83 1.51
C VAL A 89 25.47 9.98 2.23
N GLN A 90 25.23 9.62 3.50
CA GLN A 90 26.12 8.73 4.23
C GLN A 90 26.13 7.38 3.53
N LYS A 91 27.30 6.96 2.99
CA LYS A 91 27.49 5.61 2.44
C LYS A 91 27.22 4.60 3.57
N ARG A 92 26.22 3.73 3.43
CA ARG A 92 25.87 2.69 4.42
C ARG A 92 26.70 1.39 4.30
N VAL A 93 27.92 1.52 3.80
CA VAL A 93 28.87 0.40 3.69
C VAL A 93 29.78 0.46 4.93
N PRO A 94 29.84 -0.59 5.77
CA PRO A 94 30.75 -0.63 6.90
C PRO A 94 32.22 -0.42 6.48
N GLN A 95 32.87 0.57 7.07
CA GLN A 95 34.30 0.84 6.87
C GLN A 95 35.12 0.33 8.07
N VAL A 96 36.43 0.15 7.87
CA VAL A 96 37.33 -0.26 8.95
C VAL A 96 37.25 0.72 10.12
N GLY A 97 36.96 0.21 11.31
CA GLY A 97 36.75 0.98 12.54
C GLY A 97 35.29 1.28 12.88
N ASP A 98 34.36 1.13 11.93
CA ASP A 98 32.95 1.39 12.16
C ASP A 98 32.32 0.39 13.14
N LYS A 99 31.33 0.87 13.89
CA LYS A 99 30.48 0.01 14.74
C LYS A 99 29.46 -0.71 13.88
N VAL A 100 29.39 -2.01 14.06
CA VAL A 100 28.49 -2.90 13.33
C VAL A 100 27.79 -3.86 14.27
N ILE A 101 26.67 -4.40 13.80
CA ILE A 101 26.02 -5.57 14.33
C ILE A 101 26.37 -6.73 13.40
N ALA A 102 27.03 -7.76 13.90
CA ALA A 102 27.57 -8.87 13.10
C ALA A 102 27.10 -10.22 13.63
N HIS A 103 26.93 -11.19 12.72
CA HIS A 103 26.53 -12.54 13.05
C HIS A 103 27.57 -13.28 13.88
N TRP A 104 27.11 -14.03 14.86
CA TRP A 104 27.85 -14.99 15.65
C TRP A 104 27.09 -16.32 15.64
N ILE A 105 27.65 -17.36 16.25
CA ILE A 105 27.13 -18.73 16.16
C ILE A 105 25.64 -18.80 16.54
N GLY A 106 24.88 -19.60 15.79
CA GLY A 106 23.48 -19.91 16.12
C GLY A 106 22.48 -18.83 15.71
N TRP A 107 22.77 -18.07 14.65
CA TRP A 107 21.88 -17.02 14.10
C TRP A 107 21.56 -15.90 15.09
N GLN A 108 22.55 -15.57 15.93
CA GLN A 108 22.53 -14.46 16.86
C GLN A 108 23.54 -13.42 16.41
N PHE A 109 23.23 -12.15 16.58
CA PHE A 109 24.05 -11.06 16.10
C PHE A 109 24.44 -10.13 17.26
N TYR A 110 25.67 -9.65 17.26
CA TYR A 110 26.26 -8.92 18.37
C TYR A 110 26.99 -7.66 17.90
N PRO A 111 27.10 -6.64 18.76
CA PRO A 111 27.92 -5.47 18.50
C PRO A 111 29.39 -5.84 18.31
N ALA A 112 30.00 -5.26 17.28
CA ALA A 112 31.40 -5.43 16.94
C ALA A 112 31.93 -4.19 16.20
N ARG A 113 33.23 -4.21 15.90
CA ARG A 113 33.87 -3.22 15.03
C ARG A 113 34.52 -3.88 13.83
N VAL A 114 34.39 -3.27 12.65
CA VAL A 114 35.06 -3.78 11.46
C VAL A 114 36.57 -3.65 11.61
N ALA A 115 37.27 -4.77 11.45
CA ALA A 115 38.73 -4.83 11.43
C ALA A 115 39.28 -4.85 9.99
N ALA A 116 38.61 -5.54 9.07
CA ALA A 116 38.96 -5.62 7.66
C ALA A 116 37.75 -6.02 6.81
N PHE A 117 37.82 -5.78 5.50
CA PHE A 117 36.86 -6.25 4.50
C PHE A 117 37.62 -6.79 3.28
N ASP A 118 37.25 -7.99 2.83
CA ASP A 118 37.71 -8.55 1.56
C ASP A 118 36.58 -8.50 0.52
N PRO A 119 36.67 -7.64 -0.50
CA PRO A 119 35.64 -7.49 -1.52
C PRO A 119 35.53 -8.67 -2.48
N ARG A 120 36.57 -9.50 -2.60
CA ARG A 120 36.55 -10.67 -3.51
C ARG A 120 35.76 -11.83 -2.91
N SER A 121 35.90 -12.04 -1.60
CA SER A 121 35.14 -13.07 -0.87
C SER A 121 33.88 -12.54 -0.18
N LEU A 122 33.63 -11.22 -0.25
CA LEU A 122 32.53 -10.51 0.41
C LEU A 122 32.48 -10.79 1.93
N LYS A 123 33.65 -10.86 2.57
CA LYS A 123 33.76 -11.15 4.01
C LYS A 123 34.36 -9.99 4.78
N TYR A 124 33.74 -9.66 5.90
CA TYR A 124 34.29 -8.80 6.93
C TYR A 124 35.03 -9.63 7.98
N THR A 125 36.13 -9.08 8.50
CA THR A 125 36.68 -9.48 9.78
C THR A 125 36.23 -8.47 10.83
N VAL A 126 35.65 -8.92 11.95
CA VAL A 126 35.16 -8.06 13.03
C VAL A 126 35.92 -8.28 14.33
N ASN A 127 35.96 -7.27 15.19
CA ASN A 127 36.40 -7.35 16.59
C ASN A 127 35.16 -7.22 17.48
N TRP A 128 34.82 -8.28 18.22
CA TRP A 128 33.67 -8.25 19.13
C TRP A 128 33.88 -7.21 20.24
N ASP A 129 32.84 -6.44 20.56
CA ASP A 129 32.93 -5.38 21.58
C ASP A 129 33.24 -5.96 22.98
N ASP A 130 32.91 -7.23 23.23
CA ASP A 130 33.20 -7.94 24.49
C ASP A 130 34.60 -8.60 24.54
N GLY A 131 35.40 -8.43 23.47
CA GLY A 131 36.75 -8.96 23.37
C GLY A 131 36.87 -10.43 22.95
N ASP A 132 35.76 -11.09 22.57
CA ASP A 132 35.82 -12.45 22.01
C ASP A 132 36.69 -12.48 20.74
N THR A 133 37.49 -13.54 20.56
CA THR A 133 38.40 -13.71 19.42
C THR A 133 37.94 -14.77 18.41
N SER A 134 36.84 -15.47 18.68
CA SER A 134 36.28 -16.54 17.86
C SER A 134 35.31 -16.00 16.80
N HIS A 135 35.10 -16.77 15.73
CA HIS A 135 34.10 -16.50 14.68
C HIS A 135 34.10 -15.05 14.17
N ARG A 136 35.28 -14.48 13.95
CA ARG A 136 35.44 -13.07 13.55
C ARG A 136 35.22 -12.82 12.06
N GLU A 137 35.20 -13.86 11.23
CA GLU A 137 34.94 -13.73 9.80
C GLU A 137 33.46 -13.90 9.50
N GLN A 138 32.83 -12.86 8.94
CA GLN A 138 31.40 -12.83 8.64
C GLN A 138 31.15 -12.39 7.20
N HIS A 139 30.22 -13.06 6.53
CA HIS A 139 29.79 -12.66 5.19
C HIS A 139 29.09 -11.30 5.23
N LEU A 140 29.18 -10.52 4.16
CA LEU A 140 28.65 -9.16 4.06
C LEU A 140 27.16 -9.05 4.45
N GLU A 141 26.35 -10.04 4.07
CA GLU A 141 24.92 -10.03 4.40
C GLU A 141 24.61 -10.26 5.88
N HIS A 142 25.63 -10.64 6.65
CA HIS A 142 25.55 -10.91 8.08
C HIS A 142 26.18 -9.82 8.94
N VAL A 143 26.48 -8.66 8.34
CA VAL A 143 27.02 -7.49 9.01
C VAL A 143 26.12 -6.31 8.66
N ALA A 144 25.79 -5.46 9.63
CA ALA A 144 25.06 -4.22 9.40
C ALA A 144 25.72 -3.09 10.17
N LEU A 145 25.78 -1.88 9.61
CA LEU A 145 26.16 -0.70 10.39
C LEU A 145 25.18 -0.54 11.56
N ASP A 146 25.69 -0.16 12.74
CA ASP A 146 24.85 0.21 13.88
C ASP A 146 24.29 1.64 13.68
N LEU A 147 23.55 1.81 12.59
CA LEU A 147 22.95 3.07 12.16
C LEU A 147 21.46 2.85 11.82
N MET A 148 20.61 3.72 12.34
CA MET A 148 19.18 3.74 12.02
C MET A 148 18.97 3.92 10.50
N PRO A 149 18.11 3.12 9.85
CA PRO A 149 17.74 3.30 8.46
C PRO A 149 16.87 4.54 8.24
N GLU A 150 16.86 5.09 7.02
CA GLU A 150 15.86 6.08 6.61
C GLU A 150 14.53 5.39 6.31
N GLN A 151 13.43 6.12 6.44
CA GLN A 151 12.08 5.55 6.34
C GLN A 151 11.78 4.98 4.95
N ASP A 152 12.36 5.54 3.89
CA ASP A 152 12.21 5.06 2.51
C ASP A 152 13.14 3.86 2.17
N GLU A 153 14.01 3.46 3.10
CA GLU A 153 14.91 2.32 2.95
C GLU A 153 14.30 1.01 3.51
N VAL A 154 13.19 1.10 4.25
CA VAL A 154 12.56 -0.05 4.91
C VAL A 154 11.13 -0.22 4.39
N GLY A 155 10.93 -1.27 3.59
CA GLY A 155 9.62 -1.68 3.08
C GLY A 155 9.38 -3.18 3.21
N VAL A 156 8.19 -3.65 2.83
CA VAL A 156 7.87 -5.09 2.80
C VAL A 156 8.89 -5.85 1.94
N GLY A 157 9.38 -7.00 2.43
CA GLY A 157 10.43 -7.81 1.82
C GLY A 157 11.86 -7.33 2.11
N THR A 158 12.03 -6.26 2.89
CA THR A 158 13.37 -5.78 3.28
C THR A 158 13.96 -6.65 4.37
N ALA A 159 15.17 -7.18 4.15
CA ALA A 159 15.92 -7.89 5.17
C ALA A 159 16.50 -6.88 6.17
N ILE A 160 16.25 -7.10 7.47
CA ILE A 160 16.67 -6.22 8.55
C ILE A 160 17.33 -7.02 9.69
N LEU A 161 18.15 -6.36 10.49
CA LEU A 161 18.47 -6.83 11.83
C LEU A 161 17.59 -6.10 12.84
N PHE A 162 17.07 -6.83 13.81
CA PHE A 162 16.27 -6.29 14.89
C PHE A 162 16.68 -6.90 16.23
N PRO A 163 16.61 -6.14 17.33
CA PRO A 163 17.03 -6.58 18.65
C PRO A 163 15.95 -7.44 19.29
N GLN A 164 16.32 -8.58 19.87
CA GLN A 164 15.41 -9.38 20.67
C GLN A 164 16.18 -9.97 21.85
N GLY A 165 15.90 -9.53 23.08
CA GLY A 165 16.52 -10.08 24.28
C GLY A 165 17.90 -9.51 24.63
N ARG A 166 18.41 -9.88 25.81
CA ARG A 166 19.71 -9.45 26.35
C ARG A 166 20.51 -10.66 26.81
N TYR A 167 21.82 -10.63 26.65
CA TYR A 167 22.70 -11.66 27.20
C TYR A 167 23.42 -11.14 28.44
N ARG A 168 23.62 -12.04 29.42
CA ARG A 168 24.50 -11.78 30.55
C ARG A 168 25.89 -12.26 30.18
N ALA A 169 26.85 -11.38 30.29
CA ALA A 169 28.23 -11.77 30.09
C ALA A 169 28.76 -12.46 31.37
N GLU A 170 29.66 -13.43 31.22
CA GLU A 170 30.35 -14.04 32.36
C GLU A 170 31.28 -13.02 33.03
N VAL A 171 31.69 -13.31 34.27
CA VAL A 171 32.42 -12.40 35.17
C VAL A 171 33.53 -11.64 34.40
N ASP A 172 33.51 -10.30 34.50
CA ASP A 172 34.37 -9.32 33.82
C ASP A 172 33.97 -8.85 32.39
N ARG A 173 32.78 -9.16 31.90
CA ARG A 173 32.27 -8.64 30.61
C ARG A 173 30.98 -7.81 30.76
N GLU A 174 30.75 -6.85 29.85
CA GLU A 174 29.53 -6.04 29.81
C GLU A 174 28.36 -6.81 29.18
N ALA A 175 27.18 -6.76 29.80
CA ALA A 175 25.95 -7.36 29.27
C ALA A 175 25.42 -6.56 28.06
N GLY A 176 25.04 -7.24 26.98
CA GLY A 176 24.60 -6.61 25.73
C GLY A 176 23.22 -7.06 25.23
N GLU A 177 22.75 -6.40 24.19
CA GLU A 177 21.56 -6.77 23.42
C GLU A 177 21.97 -7.70 22.27
N HIS A 178 21.22 -8.79 22.04
CA HIS A 178 21.44 -9.62 20.86
C HIS A 178 20.38 -9.33 19.80
N TRP A 179 20.81 -9.45 18.56
CA TRP A 179 20.05 -9.10 17.38
C TRP A 179 19.78 -10.35 16.54
N HIS A 180 18.74 -10.28 15.71
CA HIS A 180 18.38 -11.35 14.78
C HIS A 180 18.11 -10.80 13.39
N LEU A 181 18.32 -11.66 12.41
CA LEU A 181 17.99 -11.41 11.02
C LEU A 181 16.52 -11.75 10.75
N GLY A 182 15.80 -10.79 10.17
CA GLY A 182 14.42 -10.91 9.78
C GLY A 182 14.10 -10.21 8.47
N GLU A 183 12.85 -10.32 8.06
CA GLU A 183 12.29 -9.70 6.87
C GLU A 183 11.01 -8.96 7.24
N ILE A 184 10.87 -7.71 6.79
CA ILE A 184 9.65 -6.92 6.99
C ILE A 184 8.49 -7.54 6.21
N THR A 185 7.38 -7.82 6.88
CA THR A 185 6.15 -8.35 6.27
C THR A 185 5.05 -7.29 6.19
N ALA A 186 5.07 -6.26 7.04
CA ALA A 186 4.12 -5.16 6.98
C ALA A 186 4.74 -3.84 7.49
N VAL A 187 4.21 -2.72 6.98
CA VAL A 187 4.56 -1.37 7.41
C VAL A 187 3.27 -0.63 7.73
N HIS A 188 3.15 -0.14 8.96
CA HIS A 188 1.97 0.55 9.47
C HIS A 188 2.30 2.00 9.74
N GLN A 189 1.45 2.91 9.28
CA GLN A 189 1.46 4.31 9.69
C GLN A 189 0.44 4.47 10.82
N LEU A 190 0.91 4.82 12.01
CA LEU A 190 0.04 5.11 13.14
C LEU A 190 -0.62 6.50 12.98
N PRO A 191 -1.76 6.76 13.66
CA PRO A 191 -2.46 8.04 13.56
C PRO A 191 -1.64 9.27 13.96
N ASP A 192 -0.57 9.08 14.73
CA ASP A 192 0.38 10.13 15.14
C ASP A 192 1.47 10.41 14.08
N GLY A 193 1.40 9.73 12.92
CA GLY A 193 2.38 9.83 11.83
C GLY A 193 3.65 9.00 12.07
N THR A 194 3.75 8.25 13.17
CA THR A 194 4.87 7.35 13.40
C THR A 194 4.69 6.05 12.63
N THR A 195 5.77 5.55 12.03
CA THR A 195 5.75 4.29 11.28
C THR A 195 6.21 3.13 12.15
N ARG A 196 5.54 1.99 12.01
CA ARG A 196 5.78 0.74 12.71
C ARG A 196 5.96 -0.39 11.72
N TYR A 197 6.78 -1.35 12.10
CA TYR A 197 7.24 -2.42 11.22
C TYR A 197 6.96 -3.77 11.87
N ASP A 198 6.33 -4.65 11.10
CA ASP A 198 6.16 -6.04 11.46
C ASP A 198 7.01 -6.89 10.52
N GLY A 199 7.41 -8.06 10.99
CA GLY A 199 8.20 -8.97 10.19
C GLY A 199 8.33 -10.34 10.81
N LYS A 200 9.11 -11.16 10.13
CA LYS A 200 9.39 -12.53 10.53
C LYS A 200 10.88 -12.78 10.55
N HIS A 201 11.31 -13.73 11.36
CA HIS A 201 12.67 -14.24 11.30
C HIS A 201 12.95 -14.92 9.96
N LEU A 202 14.15 -14.72 9.42
CA LEU A 202 14.60 -15.45 8.23
C LEU A 202 15.15 -16.85 8.56
N LYS A 203 15.41 -17.12 9.84
CA LYS A 203 16.03 -18.36 10.34
C LYS A 203 15.31 -18.90 11.57
N GLY A 204 14.98 -20.18 11.54
CA GLY A 204 14.13 -20.86 12.53
C GLY A 204 14.76 -22.11 13.12
N GLU A 205 13.94 -22.96 13.76
CA GLU A 205 14.38 -24.19 14.43
C GLU A 205 15.03 -25.18 13.44
N ALA A 206 14.54 -25.23 12.20
CA ALA A 206 15.12 -26.01 11.12
C ALA A 206 16.56 -25.59 10.76
N ASP A 207 16.94 -24.33 11.02
CA ASP A 207 18.29 -23.81 10.82
C ASP A 207 19.17 -23.93 12.07
N GLY A 208 18.71 -24.67 13.09
CA GLY A 208 19.43 -24.87 14.35
C GLY A 208 19.23 -23.75 15.38
N LYS A 209 18.27 -22.85 15.17
CA LYS A 209 17.96 -21.77 16.12
C LYS A 209 17.13 -22.31 17.30
N ARG A 210 17.48 -21.94 18.53
CA ARG A 210 16.66 -22.29 19.72
C ARG A 210 15.29 -21.59 19.66
N ARG A 211 14.23 -22.18 20.23
CA ARG A 211 12.85 -21.65 20.18
C ARG A 211 12.77 -20.14 20.42
N HIS A 212 12.38 -19.39 19.41
CA HIS A 212 12.05 -17.95 19.48
C HIS A 212 10.69 -17.72 18.82
N HIS A 213 10.04 -16.59 19.15
CA HIS A 213 8.86 -16.13 18.43
C HIS A 213 9.20 -15.95 16.94
N GLU A 214 8.46 -16.61 16.06
CA GLU A 214 8.73 -16.59 14.61
C GLU A 214 8.59 -15.18 14.03
N ASN A 215 7.71 -14.37 14.61
CA ASN A 215 7.40 -13.02 14.16
C ASN A 215 7.81 -11.94 15.18
N PHE A 216 8.00 -10.73 14.68
CA PHE A 216 8.13 -9.51 15.46
C PHE A 216 7.10 -8.48 14.96
N GLU A 217 6.52 -7.74 15.88
CA GLU A 217 5.41 -6.82 15.58
C GLU A 217 5.68 -5.46 16.23
N ASN A 218 5.21 -4.40 15.58
CA ASN A 218 5.18 -3.06 16.08
C ASN A 218 6.57 -2.48 16.42
N TYR A 219 7.59 -2.83 15.63
CA TYR A 219 8.94 -2.30 15.81
C TYR A 219 9.03 -0.86 15.29
N PRO A 220 9.65 0.07 16.03
CA PRO A 220 9.99 1.40 15.52
C PRO A 220 11.26 1.34 14.64
N LEU A 221 11.42 2.34 13.76
CA LEU A 221 12.52 2.41 12.79
C LEU A 221 13.91 2.42 13.44
N ASP A 222 14.05 3.07 14.60
CA ASP A 222 15.30 3.19 15.37
C ASP A 222 15.79 1.86 15.96
N ARG A 223 14.94 0.84 15.99
CA ARG A 223 15.26 -0.53 16.41
C ARG A 223 15.62 -1.44 15.24
N LEU A 224 15.71 -0.93 14.01
CA LEU A 224 16.09 -1.72 12.85
C LEU A 224 17.48 -1.34 12.37
N ARG A 225 18.22 -2.28 11.78
CA ARG A 225 19.46 -2.05 11.03
C ARG A 225 19.39 -2.74 9.69
N LEU A 226 20.04 -2.16 8.68
CA LEU A 226 20.08 -2.73 7.33
C LEU A 226 21.45 -3.36 7.06
N PRO A 227 21.49 -4.61 6.58
CA PRO A 227 22.69 -5.13 5.91
C PRO A 227 23.07 -4.21 4.74
N PRO A 228 24.37 -4.06 4.45
CA PRO A 228 24.81 -3.20 3.36
C PRO A 228 24.37 -3.74 2.00
N ASN A 229 24.13 -2.82 1.07
CA ASN A 229 23.90 -3.18 -0.31
C ASN A 229 25.19 -3.73 -0.94
N VAL A 230 25.13 -4.93 -1.51
CA VAL A 230 26.30 -5.64 -2.04
C VAL A 230 27.00 -4.88 -3.17
N PHE A 231 26.24 -4.21 -4.04
CA PHE A 231 26.81 -3.41 -5.14
C PHE A 231 27.53 -2.18 -4.61
N MET A 232 27.02 -1.55 -3.54
CA MET A 232 27.71 -0.41 -2.91
C MET A 232 29.02 -0.83 -2.24
N ALA A 233 29.04 -1.98 -1.56
CA ALA A 233 30.22 -2.45 -0.85
C ALA A 233 31.34 -2.88 -1.81
N VAL A 234 30.97 -3.52 -2.92
CA VAL A 234 31.90 -3.87 -3.98
C VAL A 234 32.42 -2.60 -4.66
N ASP A 235 31.53 -1.67 -5.00
CA ASP A 235 31.89 -0.40 -5.62
C ASP A 235 32.91 0.42 -4.81
N ASP A 236 32.70 0.55 -3.50
CA ASP A 236 33.62 1.25 -2.59
C ASP A 236 35.00 0.59 -2.55
N ALA A 237 35.05 -0.73 -2.66
CA ALA A 237 36.29 -1.48 -2.60
C ALA A 237 37.01 -1.59 -3.96
N MET A 238 36.34 -1.24 -5.06
CA MET A 238 36.88 -1.23 -6.41
C MET A 238 37.66 0.05 -6.75
N GLU A 239 37.59 1.10 -5.94
CA GLU A 239 38.40 2.32 -6.14
C GLU A 239 39.92 2.05 -6.05
N ASP A 240 40.35 0.88 -5.54
CA ASP A 240 41.75 0.50 -5.33
C ASP A 240 42.29 -0.64 -6.24
N ASP A 241 41.46 -1.36 -7.01
CA ASP A 241 41.84 -2.53 -7.82
C ASP A 241 41.51 -2.30 -9.33
N ASP A 242 42.44 -1.67 -10.06
CA ASP A 242 42.31 -1.26 -11.47
C ASP A 242 42.50 -2.39 -12.53
N ASP A 243 42.68 -3.65 -12.15
CA ASP A 243 43.21 -4.66 -13.08
C ASP A 243 42.56 -6.06 -12.96
N ASP A 244 41.35 -6.21 -13.49
CA ASP A 244 40.79 -7.52 -13.84
C ASP A 244 40.66 -7.75 -15.36
N GLY A 245 41.25 -6.88 -16.19
CA GLY A 245 41.50 -7.13 -17.62
C GLY A 245 40.28 -7.27 -18.55
N GLU A 246 39.06 -7.32 -18.03
CA GLU A 246 37.82 -7.29 -18.83
C GLU A 246 37.33 -5.86 -19.04
N GLU A 247 37.60 -5.33 -20.23
CA GLU A 247 37.11 -4.03 -20.68
C GLU A 247 35.58 -4.06 -20.79
N VAL A 248 34.89 -3.45 -19.83
CA VAL A 248 33.43 -3.36 -19.84
C VAL A 248 33.02 -2.30 -20.87
N ARG A 249 32.36 -2.74 -21.95
CA ARG A 249 31.87 -1.83 -23.00
C ARG A 249 30.85 -0.85 -22.41
N ILE A 250 31.11 0.43 -22.60
CA ILE A 250 30.15 1.51 -22.31
C ILE A 250 28.92 1.31 -23.19
N CYS A 251 27.74 1.23 -22.58
CA CYS A 251 26.46 1.18 -23.29
C CYS A 251 25.63 2.44 -23.01
N ASP A 252 24.59 2.66 -23.81
CA ASP A 252 23.65 3.76 -23.58
C ASP A 252 22.65 3.41 -22.48
N VAL A 253 22.17 2.16 -22.48
CA VAL A 253 21.12 1.67 -21.58
C VAL A 253 21.60 0.45 -20.79
N PHE A 254 21.48 0.51 -19.46
CA PHE A 254 21.48 -0.66 -18.61
C PHE A 254 20.03 -1.12 -18.44
N PHE A 255 19.70 -2.29 -18.97
CA PHE A 255 18.32 -2.78 -19.03
C PHE A 255 18.11 -3.90 -18.03
N MET A 256 17.19 -3.70 -17.10
CA MET A 256 16.96 -4.57 -15.94
C MET A 256 15.56 -5.17 -15.98
N PHE A 257 15.44 -6.46 -15.74
CA PHE A 257 14.17 -7.13 -15.51
C PHE A 257 14.38 -8.33 -14.57
N HIS A 258 13.31 -9.03 -14.20
CA HIS A 258 13.44 -10.30 -13.49
C HIS A 258 13.32 -11.45 -14.48
N ALA A 259 14.17 -12.48 -14.41
CA ALA A 259 14.23 -13.56 -15.41
C ALA A 259 12.89 -14.25 -15.69
N LYS A 260 12.02 -14.40 -14.67
CA LYS A 260 10.65 -14.96 -14.82
C LYS A 260 9.71 -14.11 -15.69
N ASN A 261 10.04 -12.84 -15.95
CA ASN A 261 9.23 -11.94 -16.76
C ASN A 261 9.49 -12.12 -18.27
N ALA A 262 10.50 -12.88 -18.66
CA ALA A 262 10.81 -13.13 -20.06
C ALA A 262 10.19 -14.46 -20.52
N SER A 263 9.43 -14.42 -21.62
CA SER A 263 8.79 -15.61 -22.18
C SER A 263 9.84 -16.55 -22.78
N THR A 264 9.57 -17.87 -22.76
CA THR A 264 10.47 -18.86 -23.37
C THR A 264 10.33 -18.93 -24.89
N ARG A 265 9.28 -18.32 -25.45
CA ARG A 265 8.92 -18.38 -26.88
C ARG A 265 9.90 -17.68 -27.81
N ILE A 266 10.66 -16.70 -27.33
CA ILE A 266 11.68 -15.99 -28.13
C ILE A 266 12.95 -16.86 -28.31
N GLN A 267 13.27 -17.75 -27.36
CA GLN A 267 14.43 -18.64 -27.47
C GLN A 267 14.18 -19.82 -28.43
N ASN A 268 12.93 -20.21 -28.61
CA ASN A 268 12.53 -21.24 -29.55
C ASN A 268 11.19 -20.84 -30.21
N PRO A 269 11.24 -20.23 -31.41
CA PRO A 269 10.04 -19.78 -32.14
C PRO A 269 9.03 -20.90 -32.39
N ASP A 270 9.50 -22.15 -32.44
CA ASP A 270 8.71 -23.36 -32.69
C ASP A 270 8.19 -24.01 -31.40
N ALA A 271 8.57 -23.51 -30.22
CA ALA A 271 8.01 -23.99 -28.96
C ALA A 271 6.55 -23.56 -28.82
N LEU A 272 5.67 -24.55 -28.60
CA LEU A 272 4.28 -24.29 -28.25
C LEU A 272 4.24 -23.39 -26.99
N PRO A 273 3.44 -22.31 -27.00
CA PRO A 273 3.33 -21.44 -25.83
C PRO A 273 2.89 -22.28 -24.63
N ASN A 274 3.65 -22.21 -23.54
CA ASN A 274 3.22 -22.84 -22.31
C ASN A 274 1.99 -22.07 -21.77
N TYR A 275 1.24 -22.69 -20.86
CA TYR A 275 0.00 -22.10 -20.34
C TYR A 275 0.20 -20.74 -19.66
N ALA A 276 1.40 -20.44 -19.15
CA ALA A 276 1.73 -19.14 -18.57
C ALA A 276 1.99 -18.08 -19.66
N ASP A 277 2.71 -18.43 -20.73
CA ASP A 277 2.99 -17.55 -21.87
C ASP A 277 1.74 -17.22 -22.69
N ALA A 278 0.78 -18.14 -22.77
CA ALA A 278 -0.49 -17.93 -23.47
C ALA A 278 -1.47 -17.02 -22.70
N ASN A 279 -1.35 -16.97 -21.37
CA ASN A 279 -2.19 -16.15 -20.49
C ASN A 279 -1.55 -14.83 -20.07
N ALA A 280 -0.24 -14.66 -20.26
CA ALA A 280 0.44 -13.39 -20.09
C ALA A 280 0.05 -12.46 -21.25
N MET A 281 -1.06 -11.73 -21.10
CA MET A 281 -1.45 -10.61 -21.99
C MET A 281 -0.50 -9.41 -21.81
N THR A 282 0.81 -9.64 -21.73
CA THR A 282 1.80 -8.65 -21.30
C THR A 282 3.00 -8.63 -22.23
N SER A 283 3.65 -7.47 -22.33
CA SER A 283 4.82 -7.30 -23.18
C SER A 283 6.07 -8.00 -22.62
N ASP A 284 6.81 -8.73 -23.46
CA ASP A 284 8.07 -9.37 -23.09
C ASP A 284 9.20 -8.31 -22.96
N PRO A 285 9.91 -8.23 -21.81
CA PRO A 285 11.05 -7.34 -21.61
C PRO A 285 12.15 -7.48 -22.66
N ARG A 286 12.40 -8.69 -23.18
CA ARG A 286 13.43 -8.93 -24.20
C ARG A 286 13.05 -8.28 -25.53
N GLN A 287 11.77 -8.33 -25.91
CA GLN A 287 11.29 -7.65 -27.11
C GLN A 287 11.42 -6.13 -26.96
N ILE A 288 11.07 -5.57 -25.79
CA ILE A 288 11.25 -4.14 -25.51
C ILE A 288 12.72 -3.73 -25.63
N ARG A 289 13.64 -4.55 -25.11
CA ARG A 289 15.09 -4.33 -25.27
C ARG A 289 15.54 -4.39 -26.74
N SER A 290 15.09 -5.39 -27.50
CA SER A 290 15.38 -5.49 -28.94
C SER A 290 14.88 -4.25 -29.71
N ASP A 291 13.74 -3.70 -29.30
CA ASP A 291 13.19 -2.49 -29.91
C ASP A 291 14.00 -1.23 -29.59
N ILE A 292 14.57 -1.12 -28.38
CA ILE A 292 15.52 -0.06 -28.01
C ILE A 292 16.79 -0.17 -28.88
N GLU A 293 17.30 -1.38 -29.08
CA GLU A 293 18.46 -1.64 -29.93
C GLU A 293 18.18 -1.33 -31.40
N ALA A 294 17.00 -1.71 -31.90
CA ALA A 294 16.55 -1.37 -33.24
C ALA A 294 16.42 0.16 -33.45
N ALA A 295 16.25 0.93 -32.38
CA ALA A 295 16.27 2.39 -32.41
C ALA A 295 17.69 3.01 -32.39
N GLY A 296 18.73 2.17 -32.47
CA GLY A 296 20.15 2.56 -32.55
C GLY A 296 20.83 2.80 -31.20
N LEU A 297 20.24 2.31 -30.10
CA LEU A 297 20.75 2.50 -28.74
C LEU A 297 21.36 1.19 -28.22
N SER A 298 22.54 1.25 -27.61
CA SER A 298 23.20 0.05 -27.08
C SER A 298 22.66 -0.35 -25.71
N CYS A 299 22.31 -1.63 -25.53
CA CYS A 299 21.79 -2.17 -24.27
C CYS A 299 22.79 -3.14 -23.62
N TRP A 300 22.88 -3.11 -22.29
CA TRP A 300 23.54 -4.14 -21.49
C TRP A 300 22.52 -4.78 -20.55
N VAL A 301 22.51 -6.11 -20.46
CA VAL A 301 21.48 -6.89 -19.73
C VAL A 301 22.17 -7.92 -18.83
N PRO A 302 21.90 -7.93 -17.51
CA PRO A 302 22.50 -8.90 -16.58
C PRO A 302 22.30 -10.37 -16.99
N GLU A 303 21.11 -10.72 -17.47
CA GLU A 303 20.68 -12.09 -17.78
C GLU A 303 21.45 -12.73 -18.95
N GLU A 304 22.09 -11.93 -19.80
CA GLU A 304 22.90 -12.43 -20.94
C GLU A 304 24.34 -12.74 -20.56
N HIS A 305 24.71 -12.40 -19.32
CA HIS A 305 26.05 -12.57 -18.78
C HIS A 305 26.01 -13.49 -17.54
N PRO A 306 25.50 -14.73 -17.65
CA PRO A 306 25.40 -15.62 -16.50
C PRO A 306 26.80 -15.92 -15.94
N GLY A 307 26.97 -15.70 -14.64
CA GLY A 307 28.24 -15.95 -13.94
C GLY A 307 29.22 -14.77 -13.92
N VAL A 308 28.87 -13.60 -14.47
CA VAL A 308 29.68 -12.39 -14.23
C VAL A 308 29.69 -12.02 -12.75
N SER A 309 30.83 -11.52 -12.29
CA SER A 309 30.98 -11.07 -10.91
C SER A 309 30.11 -9.83 -10.64
N ILE A 310 29.75 -9.63 -9.37
CA ILE A 310 29.05 -8.42 -8.92
C ILE A 310 29.86 -7.16 -9.27
N ALA A 311 31.20 -7.25 -9.23
CA ALA A 311 32.11 -6.17 -9.62
C ALA A 311 31.96 -5.82 -11.10
N HIS A 312 31.94 -6.81 -12.00
CA HIS A 312 31.74 -6.59 -13.43
C HIS A 312 30.36 -5.95 -13.69
N MET A 313 29.30 -6.44 -13.04
CA MET A 313 27.95 -5.87 -13.17
C MET A 313 27.87 -4.42 -12.68
N THR A 314 28.56 -4.11 -11.57
CA THR A 314 28.68 -2.76 -11.01
C THR A 314 29.36 -1.82 -12.01
N ARG A 315 30.47 -2.27 -12.62
CA ARG A 315 31.16 -1.54 -13.70
C ARG A 315 30.25 -1.32 -14.91
N ALA A 316 29.51 -2.33 -15.35
CA ALA A 316 28.58 -2.21 -16.48
C ALA A 316 27.48 -1.17 -16.20
N LEU A 317 26.92 -1.17 -14.99
CA LEU A 317 25.92 -0.17 -14.60
C LEU A 317 26.52 1.24 -14.53
N ARG A 318 27.74 1.38 -13.99
CA ARG A 318 28.45 2.66 -13.97
C ARG A 318 28.80 3.17 -15.37
N GLY A 319 29.16 2.27 -16.28
CA GLY A 319 29.43 2.57 -17.67
C GLY A 319 28.19 3.02 -18.44
N ALA A 320 27.02 2.47 -18.11
CA ALA A 320 25.76 2.85 -18.73
C ALA A 320 25.35 4.29 -18.45
N LYS A 321 24.69 4.95 -19.40
CA LYS A 321 24.24 6.35 -19.22
C LYS A 321 22.86 6.45 -18.59
N VAL A 322 21.95 5.55 -18.96
CA VAL A 322 20.55 5.50 -18.49
C VAL A 322 20.21 4.09 -18.04
N VAL A 323 19.32 3.96 -17.05
CA VAL A 323 18.82 2.67 -16.57
C VAL A 323 17.34 2.54 -16.96
N VAL A 324 16.97 1.45 -17.62
CA VAL A 324 15.57 1.08 -17.88
C VAL A 324 15.25 -0.13 -17.02
N ALA A 325 14.23 -0.03 -16.16
CA ALA A 325 13.86 -1.09 -15.23
C ALA A 325 12.44 -1.58 -15.48
N CYS A 326 12.29 -2.84 -15.86
CA CYS A 326 11.01 -3.53 -16.01
C CYS A 326 10.55 -4.03 -14.64
N VAL A 327 9.74 -3.22 -13.96
CA VAL A 327 9.28 -3.48 -12.61
C VAL A 327 8.04 -4.39 -12.65
N SER A 328 8.16 -5.55 -12.00
CA SER A 328 7.11 -6.52 -11.74
C SER A 328 7.07 -6.91 -10.26
N ASN A 329 6.09 -7.74 -9.86
CA ASN A 329 6.06 -8.34 -8.52
C ASN A 329 7.35 -9.12 -8.24
N GLU A 330 7.80 -9.94 -9.19
CA GLU A 330 9.02 -10.73 -9.08
C GLU A 330 10.25 -9.84 -8.99
N PHE A 331 10.32 -8.77 -9.79
CA PHE A 331 11.39 -7.78 -9.69
C PHE A 331 11.40 -7.08 -8.32
N ALA A 332 10.23 -6.75 -7.77
CA ALA A 332 10.13 -6.11 -6.47
C ALA A 332 10.45 -7.08 -5.33
N MET A 333 10.12 -8.36 -5.48
CA MET A 333 10.32 -9.41 -4.46
C MET A 333 11.72 -10.04 -4.50
N ASP A 334 12.44 -9.93 -5.61
CA ASP A 334 13.81 -10.41 -5.72
C ASP A 334 14.84 -9.45 -5.08
N LYS A 335 15.73 -9.99 -4.25
CA LYS A 335 16.71 -9.23 -3.47
C LYS A 335 17.76 -8.57 -4.37
N ASP A 336 18.19 -9.25 -5.42
CA ASP A 336 19.29 -8.80 -6.26
C ASP A 336 18.84 -7.69 -7.22
N THR A 337 17.66 -7.83 -7.83
CA THR A 337 17.04 -6.75 -8.62
C THR A 337 16.78 -5.49 -7.79
N ARG A 338 16.28 -5.63 -6.56
CA ARG A 338 16.10 -4.51 -5.62
C ARG A 338 17.43 -3.83 -5.30
N ASN A 339 18.44 -4.60 -4.91
CA ASN A 339 19.74 -4.07 -4.55
C ASN A 339 20.39 -3.34 -5.73
N LEU A 340 20.32 -3.91 -6.93
CA LEU A 340 20.87 -3.32 -8.14
C LEU A 340 20.14 -2.02 -8.52
N PHE A 341 18.81 -2.00 -8.41
CA PHE A 341 18.01 -0.81 -8.70
C PHE A 341 18.23 0.32 -7.68
N GLN A 342 18.34 -0.02 -6.39
CA GLN A 342 18.69 0.94 -5.34
C GLN A 342 20.10 1.51 -5.56
N PHE A 343 21.07 0.66 -5.92
CA PHE A 343 22.42 1.10 -6.28
C PHE A 343 22.39 2.08 -7.44
N ALA A 344 21.66 1.76 -8.51
CA ALA A 344 21.49 2.64 -9.67
C ALA A 344 21.00 4.05 -9.28
N LYS A 345 19.94 4.10 -8.46
CA LYS A 345 19.25 5.35 -8.12
C LYS A 345 19.97 6.15 -7.03
N LYS A 346 20.34 5.51 -5.92
CA LYS A 346 20.86 6.18 -4.71
C LYS A 346 22.37 6.42 -4.77
N THR A 347 23.12 5.46 -5.32
CA THR A 347 24.60 5.46 -5.29
C THR A 347 25.20 5.93 -6.61
N ALA A 348 24.87 5.25 -7.71
CA ALA A 348 25.34 5.62 -9.04
C ALA A 348 24.61 6.85 -9.61
N ARG A 349 23.48 7.24 -9.02
CA ARG A 349 22.63 8.38 -9.42
C ARG A 349 22.32 8.41 -10.92
N LYS A 350 22.05 7.24 -11.48
CA LYS A 350 21.68 7.09 -12.88
C LYS A 350 20.23 7.56 -13.09
N PRO A 351 19.91 8.19 -14.24
CA PRO A 351 18.54 8.39 -14.65
C PRO A 351 17.87 7.02 -14.82
N CYS A 352 16.85 6.75 -14.01
CA CYS A 352 16.09 5.50 -14.06
C CYS A 352 14.73 5.76 -14.72
N ILE A 353 14.41 4.99 -15.76
CA ILE A 353 13.11 5.00 -16.44
C ILE A 353 12.41 3.70 -16.06
N PRO A 354 11.43 3.73 -15.14
CA PRO A 354 10.66 2.55 -14.81
C PRO A 354 9.61 2.26 -15.89
N ILE A 355 9.48 0.99 -16.26
CA ILE A 355 8.39 0.49 -17.09
C ILE A 355 7.71 -0.68 -16.38
N THR A 356 6.41 -0.86 -16.57
CA THR A 356 5.72 -2.05 -16.07
C THR A 356 5.21 -2.91 -17.22
N THR A 357 5.37 -4.22 -17.08
CA THR A 357 4.77 -5.21 -17.97
C THR A 357 3.66 -6.00 -17.28
N VAL A 358 3.44 -5.87 -15.96
CA VAL A 358 2.43 -6.64 -15.21
C VAL A 358 1.52 -5.75 -14.37
N VAL A 359 0.32 -6.23 -14.04
CA VAL A 359 -0.70 -5.47 -13.29
C VAL A 359 -0.14 -4.96 -11.96
N GLY A 360 -0.27 -3.64 -11.74
CA GLY A 360 -0.24 -3.01 -10.43
C GLY A 360 1.13 -2.81 -9.80
N PHE A 361 1.76 -1.66 -10.04
CA PHE A 361 2.61 -1.02 -9.02
C PHE A 361 2.67 0.49 -9.25
N LEU A 362 2.41 1.26 -8.19
CA LEU A 362 2.93 2.62 -8.05
C LEU A 362 4.36 2.48 -7.52
N ILE A 363 5.35 2.92 -8.28
CA ILE A 363 6.72 3.00 -7.78
C ILE A 363 6.83 4.33 -7.05
N SER A 364 6.58 4.36 -5.73
CA SER A 364 6.94 5.49 -4.84
C SER A 364 6.57 6.90 -5.38
N GLY A 365 5.45 7.03 -6.09
CA GLY A 365 5.03 8.30 -6.70
C GLY A 365 5.80 8.74 -7.96
N GLU A 366 6.49 7.83 -8.66
CA GLU A 366 7.13 8.07 -9.96
C GLU A 366 6.23 7.56 -11.10
N LEU A 367 6.18 8.33 -12.19
CA LEU A 367 5.54 7.97 -13.44
C LEU A 367 6.31 6.82 -14.12
N TYR A 368 5.61 5.83 -14.64
CA TYR A 368 6.18 4.70 -15.38
C TYR A 368 5.49 4.55 -16.73
N ILE A 369 6.17 3.92 -17.69
CA ILE A 369 5.58 3.60 -19.00
C ILE A 369 4.90 2.24 -18.90
N ASN A 370 3.60 2.20 -19.17
CA ASN A 370 2.79 0.99 -19.04
C ASN A 370 2.78 0.17 -20.34
N PHE A 371 3.39 -1.02 -20.32
CA PHE A 371 3.42 -1.98 -21.42
C PHE A 371 2.45 -3.17 -21.23
N GLN A 372 1.46 -3.06 -20.33
CA GLN A 372 0.45 -4.11 -20.13
C GLN A 372 -0.49 -4.23 -21.33
N ASP A 373 -0.90 -3.12 -21.94
CA ASP A 373 -1.83 -3.17 -23.07
C ASP A 373 -1.05 -3.41 -24.38
N VAL A 374 -1.13 -4.65 -24.87
CA VAL A 374 -0.52 -5.07 -26.13
C VAL A 374 -1.03 -4.24 -27.32
N ALA A 375 -2.26 -3.73 -27.29
CA ALA A 375 -2.79 -2.89 -28.36
C ALA A 375 -2.07 -1.52 -28.44
N LEU A 376 -1.55 -1.04 -27.31
CA LEU A 376 -0.80 0.23 -27.22
C LEU A 376 0.71 0.04 -27.37
N TYR A 377 1.20 -1.20 -27.54
CA TYR A 377 2.61 -1.55 -27.56
C TYR A 377 3.49 -0.62 -28.40
N ASN A 378 3.11 -0.39 -29.66
CA ASN A 378 3.89 0.44 -30.57
C ASN A 378 3.99 1.89 -30.10
N SER A 379 2.92 2.43 -29.52
CA SER A 379 2.92 3.79 -28.95
C SER A 379 3.86 3.86 -27.75
N LYS A 380 3.77 2.88 -26.84
CA LYS A 380 4.56 2.80 -25.61
C LYS A 380 6.04 2.54 -25.87
N ARG A 381 6.35 1.74 -26.89
CA ARG A 381 7.71 1.58 -27.42
C ARG A 381 8.30 2.92 -27.86
N ASN A 382 7.55 3.71 -28.63
CA ASN A 382 8.03 5.00 -29.10
C ASN A 382 8.21 6.00 -27.93
N GLU A 383 7.30 5.98 -26.95
CA GLU A 383 7.39 6.76 -25.72
C GLU A 383 8.66 6.42 -24.93
N LEU A 384 8.95 5.13 -24.76
CA LEU A 384 10.16 4.65 -24.06
C LEU A 384 11.44 5.09 -24.78
N VAL A 385 11.51 4.92 -26.10
CA VAL A 385 12.68 5.36 -26.89
C VAL A 385 12.89 6.87 -26.78
N ALA A 386 11.81 7.66 -26.77
CA ALA A 386 11.90 9.10 -26.58
C ALA A 386 12.39 9.46 -25.17
N ALA A 387 11.87 8.79 -24.13
CA ALA A 387 12.31 8.99 -22.75
C ALA A 387 13.80 8.67 -22.58
N VAL A 388 14.28 7.57 -23.15
CA VAL A 388 15.70 7.18 -23.12
C VAL A 388 16.55 8.23 -23.83
N ARG A 389 16.19 8.66 -25.04
CA ARG A 389 16.95 9.67 -25.80
C ARG A 389 17.08 11.00 -25.06
N THR A 390 16.05 11.41 -24.35
CA THR A 390 16.13 12.64 -23.57
C THR A 390 16.90 12.45 -22.28
N ALA A 391 16.77 11.32 -21.59
CA ALA A 391 17.62 11.03 -20.44
C ALA A 391 19.11 10.99 -20.84
N LEU A 392 19.43 10.57 -22.07
CA LEU A 392 20.77 10.65 -22.66
C LEU A 392 21.21 12.10 -22.96
N ALA A 393 20.28 12.98 -23.32
CA ALA A 393 20.57 14.38 -23.65
C ALA A 393 20.65 15.28 -22.39
N ASP A 394 19.72 15.12 -21.45
CA ASP A 394 19.66 15.79 -20.15
C ASP A 394 19.23 14.79 -19.06
N PRO A 395 20.19 14.28 -18.26
CA PRO A 395 19.93 13.36 -17.16
C PRO A 395 18.92 13.87 -16.11
N ASN A 396 18.71 15.19 -15.99
CA ASN A 396 17.77 15.75 -15.02
C ASN A 396 16.31 15.77 -15.51
N GLN A 397 16.07 15.45 -16.79
CA GLN A 397 14.73 15.48 -17.42
C GLN A 397 14.13 14.10 -17.69
N SER A 398 14.72 13.02 -17.17
CA SER A 398 14.22 11.65 -17.41
C SER A 398 12.77 11.45 -16.98
N ASN A 399 12.31 12.15 -15.95
CA ASN A 399 10.93 12.10 -15.45
C ASN A 399 9.96 13.02 -16.22
N ALA A 400 10.46 13.92 -17.09
CA ALA A 400 9.65 14.93 -17.77
C ALA A 400 8.98 14.42 -19.06
N ILE A 401 9.35 13.25 -19.59
CA ILE A 401 8.79 12.70 -20.84
C ILE A 401 7.71 11.66 -20.64
N VAL A 402 7.76 10.88 -19.55
CA VAL A 402 6.58 10.12 -19.11
C VAL A 402 5.41 11.09 -18.80
N ALA A 403 5.72 12.38 -18.63
CA ALA A 403 4.80 13.48 -18.41
C ALA A 403 4.34 14.19 -19.71
N ASN A 404 4.95 13.96 -20.88
CA ASN A 404 4.63 14.69 -22.11
C ASN A 404 4.36 13.72 -23.27
N ASN A 405 3.21 13.03 -23.23
CA ASN A 405 2.72 12.27 -24.36
C ASN A 405 2.13 13.23 -25.43
N PRO A 406 2.56 13.21 -26.71
CA PRO A 406 2.04 14.10 -27.76
C PRO A 406 0.63 13.78 -28.26
N ARG A 407 -0.19 13.03 -27.51
CA ARG A 407 -1.60 12.84 -27.85
C ARG A 407 -2.43 14.04 -27.38
N ALA A 408 -1.97 15.24 -27.70
CA ALA A 408 -2.79 16.44 -27.57
C ALA A 408 -3.86 16.38 -28.65
N ALA A 409 -5.10 16.14 -28.24
CA ALA A 409 -6.22 16.50 -29.10
C ALA A 409 -6.16 18.03 -29.30
N PRO A 410 -6.66 18.58 -30.42
CA PRO A 410 -6.52 20.01 -30.75
C PRO A 410 -7.03 21.02 -29.70
N ASP A 411 -7.75 20.57 -28.66
CA ASP A 411 -8.39 21.39 -27.63
C ASP A 411 -7.69 21.39 -26.24
N ASP A 412 -6.51 20.75 -26.09
CA ASP A 412 -5.80 20.60 -24.79
C ASP A 412 -5.07 21.89 -24.33
N ALA A 413 -5.81 22.99 -24.18
CA ALA A 413 -5.33 24.14 -23.43
C ALA A 413 -5.22 23.79 -21.92
N PRO A 414 -4.24 24.34 -21.18
CA PRO A 414 -4.11 24.14 -19.74
C PRO A 414 -5.43 24.41 -19.01
N THR A 415 -5.84 23.49 -18.15
CA THR A 415 -7.07 23.63 -17.35
C THR A 415 -6.75 24.36 -16.05
N ASP A 416 -7.70 25.15 -15.56
CA ASP A 416 -7.49 25.88 -14.30
C ASP A 416 -7.76 24.98 -13.10
N VAL A 417 -8.77 24.11 -13.21
CA VAL A 417 -9.23 23.25 -12.12
C VAL A 417 -9.45 21.84 -12.62
N PHE A 418 -8.97 20.86 -11.86
CA PHE A 418 -9.30 19.45 -12.01
C PHE A 418 -10.23 19.03 -10.88
N ILE A 419 -11.40 18.49 -11.20
CA ILE A 419 -12.34 17.96 -10.22
C ILE A 419 -12.14 16.46 -10.09
N SER A 420 -11.64 16.05 -8.92
CA SER A 420 -11.50 14.66 -8.51
C SER A 420 -12.68 14.25 -7.66
N TYR A 421 -13.37 13.16 -7.99
CA TYR A 421 -14.55 12.69 -7.25
C TYR A 421 -14.78 11.20 -7.44
N CYS A 422 -15.54 10.60 -6.51
CA CYS A 422 -16.07 9.25 -6.66
C CYS A 422 -17.42 9.35 -7.37
N TRP A 423 -17.74 8.40 -8.25
CA TRP A 423 -19.03 8.38 -8.96
C TRP A 423 -20.22 8.45 -8.01
N ASN A 424 -20.14 7.79 -6.85
CA ASN A 424 -21.15 7.82 -5.79
C ASN A 424 -21.39 9.23 -5.19
N ASN A 425 -20.51 10.20 -5.46
CA ASN A 425 -20.66 11.59 -5.02
C ASN A 425 -21.54 12.42 -5.97
N SER A 426 -21.92 11.91 -7.15
CA SER A 426 -22.70 12.65 -8.15
C SER A 426 -24.15 12.15 -8.25
N CYS A 427 -25.12 13.00 -7.90
CA CYS A 427 -26.55 12.74 -8.09
C CYS A 427 -26.96 12.76 -9.57
N GLN A 428 -26.23 13.49 -10.42
CA GLN A 428 -26.46 13.52 -11.86
C GLN A 428 -26.01 12.24 -12.55
N ALA A 429 -24.90 11.62 -12.12
CA ALA A 429 -24.47 10.31 -12.63
C ALA A 429 -25.53 9.21 -12.41
N GLN A 430 -26.25 9.27 -11.28
CA GLN A 430 -27.36 8.34 -10.99
C GLN A 430 -28.54 8.46 -11.98
N ARG A 431 -28.84 9.66 -12.49
CA ARG A 431 -29.99 9.88 -13.38
C ARG A 431 -29.74 9.45 -14.83
N VAL A 432 -28.47 9.30 -15.22
CA VAL A 432 -28.06 8.99 -16.59
C VAL A 432 -27.53 7.55 -16.72
N ASP A 433 -26.80 7.04 -15.72
CA ASP A 433 -25.99 5.82 -15.87
C ASP A 433 -26.24 4.71 -14.81
N GLY A 434 -27.32 4.78 -14.02
CA GLY A 434 -27.81 3.64 -13.23
C GLY A 434 -27.04 3.27 -11.94
N VAL A 435 -26.36 4.21 -11.29
CA VAL A 435 -25.67 4.01 -10.00
C VAL A 435 -26.67 3.81 -8.85
N SER A 436 -26.50 2.76 -8.04
CA SER A 436 -27.47 2.33 -7.01
C SER A 436 -27.44 3.09 -5.68
N ASN A 437 -26.29 3.70 -5.29
CA ASN A 437 -26.12 4.39 -4.01
C ASN A 437 -25.43 5.75 -4.20
N VAL A 438 -26.16 6.85 -3.99
CA VAL A 438 -25.62 8.22 -4.02
C VAL A 438 -25.41 8.74 -2.61
N VAL A 439 -24.21 9.27 -2.38
CA VAL A 439 -23.73 9.78 -1.10
C VAL A 439 -23.77 11.33 -1.09
N GLY A 440 -23.79 11.94 -2.29
CA GLY A 440 -23.99 13.37 -2.49
C GLY A 440 -25.46 13.82 -2.39
N THR A 441 -25.66 15.13 -2.26
CA THR A 441 -26.93 15.83 -2.47
C THR A 441 -26.85 16.64 -3.76
N GLU A 442 -28.00 17.10 -4.25
CA GLU A 442 -28.03 17.94 -5.44
C GLU A 442 -27.23 19.25 -5.31
N TYR A 443 -26.86 19.65 -4.09
CA TYR A 443 -26.13 20.89 -3.81
C TYR A 443 -24.62 20.70 -3.64
N ASN A 444 -24.16 19.46 -3.43
CA ASN A 444 -22.73 19.13 -3.36
C ASN A 444 -22.29 18.21 -4.52
N ASP A 445 -23.11 18.08 -5.56
CA ASP A 445 -22.79 17.32 -6.77
C ASP A 445 -21.59 17.94 -7.52
N PRO A 446 -20.51 17.17 -7.74
CA PRO A 446 -19.31 17.64 -8.44
C PRO A 446 -19.58 18.19 -9.84
N ARG A 447 -20.56 17.64 -10.58
CA ARG A 447 -20.91 18.08 -11.94
C ARG A 447 -21.64 19.43 -11.93
N ARG A 448 -22.46 19.72 -10.91
CA ARG A 448 -23.07 21.05 -10.74
C ARG A 448 -22.04 22.10 -10.36
N ILE A 449 -21.10 21.74 -9.49
CA ILE A 449 -20.00 22.63 -9.09
C ILE A 449 -19.07 22.91 -10.28
N LYS A 450 -18.83 21.93 -11.17
CA LYS A 450 -18.18 22.17 -12.47
C LYS A 450 -18.89 23.29 -13.24
N SER A 451 -20.18 23.13 -13.52
CA SER A 451 -20.94 24.12 -14.28
C SER A 451 -20.90 25.51 -13.64
N PHE A 452 -20.96 25.58 -12.30
CA PHE A 452 -20.83 26.83 -11.56
C PHE A 452 -19.44 27.48 -11.72
N LEU A 453 -18.36 26.70 -11.63
CA LEU A 453 -17.00 27.20 -11.82
C LEU A 453 -16.76 27.67 -13.28
N GLU A 454 -17.30 26.94 -14.27
CA GLU A 454 -17.23 27.31 -15.69
C GLU A 454 -17.98 28.61 -15.98
N GLN A 455 -19.18 28.80 -15.40
CA GLN A 455 -19.93 30.06 -15.48
C GLN A 455 -19.18 31.24 -14.85
N ASN A 456 -18.26 30.97 -13.92
CA ASN A 456 -17.38 31.95 -13.30
C ASN A 456 -16.03 32.12 -14.03
N GLY A 457 -15.88 31.54 -15.24
CA GLY A 457 -14.77 31.80 -16.14
C GLY A 457 -13.54 30.90 -15.98
N PHE A 458 -13.66 29.77 -15.27
CA PHE A 458 -12.58 28.78 -15.13
C PHE A 458 -12.72 27.65 -16.13
N LYS A 459 -11.59 27.16 -16.67
CA LYS A 459 -11.56 25.91 -17.43
C LYS A 459 -11.48 24.72 -16.48
N VAL A 460 -12.53 23.91 -16.44
CA VAL A 460 -12.66 22.82 -15.46
C VAL A 460 -12.63 21.46 -16.17
N TRP A 461 -11.75 20.59 -15.70
CA TRP A 461 -11.68 19.19 -16.13
C TRP A 461 -12.44 18.29 -15.13
N ILE A 462 -13.22 17.34 -15.64
CA ILE A 462 -13.87 16.30 -14.84
C ILE A 462 -13.93 15.00 -15.65
N ASP A 463 -13.86 13.85 -14.96
CA ASP A 463 -13.87 12.49 -15.52
C ASP A 463 -15.25 12.06 -16.07
N VAL A 464 -15.89 12.87 -16.92
CA VAL A 464 -17.22 12.57 -17.50
C VAL A 464 -17.18 12.50 -19.02
N ASP A 465 -16.23 13.17 -19.67
CA ASP A 465 -16.31 13.42 -21.11
C ASP A 465 -15.56 12.40 -21.99
N ARG A 466 -15.01 11.30 -21.44
CA ARG A 466 -14.19 10.33 -22.23
C ARG A 466 -14.40 8.82 -21.93
N LEU A 467 -15.38 8.46 -21.10
CA LEU A 467 -15.60 7.08 -20.61
C LEU A 467 -16.28 6.10 -21.59
N GLU A 468 -16.34 6.37 -22.89
CA GLU A 468 -16.87 5.41 -23.88
C GLU A 468 -15.92 4.22 -24.14
N SER A 469 -14.70 4.21 -23.60
CA SER A 469 -13.72 3.13 -23.81
C SER A 469 -13.17 2.59 -22.49
N GLY A 470 -13.86 1.60 -21.92
CA GLY A 470 -13.45 0.88 -20.71
C GLY A 470 -12.18 0.04 -20.88
N GLY A 471 -11.02 0.69 -21.04
CA GLY A 471 -9.72 0.04 -21.20
C GLY A 471 -8.60 0.75 -20.41
N ALA A 472 -7.44 0.09 -20.34
CA ALA A 472 -6.23 0.42 -19.57
C ALA A 472 -5.62 1.84 -19.78
N GLY A 473 -6.27 2.73 -20.53
CA GLY A 473 -5.87 4.12 -20.78
C GLY A 473 -6.41 5.15 -19.79
N LEU A 474 -7.38 4.80 -18.92
CA LEU A 474 -8.01 5.75 -17.99
C LEU A 474 -7.00 6.44 -17.06
N PHE A 475 -6.03 5.69 -16.52
CA PHE A 475 -5.03 6.26 -15.62
C PHE A 475 -4.09 7.25 -16.31
N GLU A 476 -3.78 7.03 -17.59
CA GLU A 476 -2.91 7.91 -18.37
C GLU A 476 -3.61 9.22 -18.73
N GLU A 477 -4.89 9.16 -19.11
CA GLU A 477 -5.71 10.36 -19.35
C GLU A 477 -5.91 11.18 -18.07
N LEU A 478 -6.12 10.51 -16.93
CA LEU A 478 -6.19 11.15 -15.61
C LEU A 478 -4.86 11.81 -15.23
N ALA A 479 -3.73 11.12 -15.44
CA ALA A 479 -2.40 11.66 -15.15
C ALA A 479 -2.09 12.91 -16.02
N LEU A 480 -2.43 12.86 -17.31
CA LEU A 480 -2.32 14.00 -18.24
C LEU A 480 -3.21 15.18 -17.79
N GLY A 481 -4.47 14.89 -17.45
CA GLY A 481 -5.43 15.89 -16.96
C GLY A 481 -4.95 16.58 -15.68
N LEU A 482 -4.42 15.81 -14.72
CA LEU A 482 -3.85 16.33 -13.47
C LEU A 482 -2.56 17.14 -13.70
N GLN A 483 -1.73 16.73 -14.65
CA GLN A 483 -0.49 17.44 -14.93
C GLN A 483 -0.75 18.83 -15.52
N ASN A 484 -1.71 18.93 -16.44
CA ASN A 484 -2.06 20.16 -17.14
C ASN A 484 -3.02 21.07 -16.37
N THR A 485 -3.35 20.72 -15.12
CA THR A 485 -4.18 21.53 -14.23
C THR A 485 -3.36 22.39 -13.25
N LYS A 486 -3.93 23.51 -12.80
CA LYS A 486 -3.28 24.38 -11.78
C LYS A 486 -3.68 23.99 -10.35
N LEU A 487 -4.90 23.49 -10.17
CA LEU A 487 -5.51 23.21 -8.88
C LEU A 487 -6.35 21.94 -8.95
N VAL A 488 -6.25 21.09 -7.94
CA VAL A 488 -7.15 19.93 -7.79
C VAL A 488 -8.21 20.26 -6.73
N VAL A 489 -9.47 20.06 -7.08
CA VAL A 489 -10.61 20.11 -6.15
C VAL A 489 -11.08 18.67 -5.93
N ALA A 490 -10.86 18.14 -4.73
CA ALA A 490 -11.12 16.73 -4.43
C ALA A 490 -12.37 16.57 -3.56
N PHE A 491 -13.38 15.88 -4.06
CA PHE A 491 -14.61 15.55 -3.33
C PHE A 491 -14.42 14.27 -2.52
N VAL A 492 -14.08 14.45 -1.25
CA VAL A 492 -13.69 13.39 -0.32
C VAL A 492 -14.92 12.86 0.43
N SER A 493 -15.19 11.58 0.23
CA SER A 493 -16.16 10.76 0.96
C SER A 493 -15.49 9.45 1.40
N ASP A 494 -16.19 8.62 2.18
CA ASP A 494 -15.71 7.28 2.52
C ASP A 494 -15.50 6.44 1.25
N GLU A 495 -16.41 6.53 0.29
CA GLU A 495 -16.36 5.83 -1.00
C GLU A 495 -15.18 6.31 -1.86
N TYR A 496 -14.91 7.62 -1.87
CA TYR A 496 -13.73 8.18 -2.52
C TYR A 496 -12.43 7.65 -1.90
N ALA A 497 -12.34 7.64 -0.58
CA ALA A 497 -11.17 7.16 0.12
C ALA A 497 -11.00 5.63 0.05
N MET A 498 -12.09 4.88 -0.13
CA MET A 498 -12.07 3.42 -0.30
C MET A 498 -11.93 2.97 -1.76
N SER A 499 -12.12 3.85 -2.73
CA SER A 499 -11.86 3.58 -4.16
C SER A 499 -10.36 3.58 -4.47
N GLU A 500 -9.88 2.51 -5.10
CA GLU A 500 -8.47 2.39 -5.51
C GLU A 500 -8.06 3.46 -6.52
N ASN A 501 -8.92 3.73 -7.50
CA ASN A 501 -8.69 4.74 -8.53
C ASN A 501 -8.57 6.15 -7.89
N CYS A 502 -9.55 6.53 -7.06
CA CYS A 502 -9.58 7.84 -6.41
C CYS A 502 -8.41 8.03 -5.43
N ARG A 503 -8.06 7.00 -4.64
CA ARG A 503 -6.89 7.03 -3.76
C ARG A 503 -5.60 7.24 -4.53
N THR A 504 -5.45 6.55 -5.66
CA THR A 504 -4.24 6.63 -6.48
C THR A 504 -4.11 8.00 -7.11
N GLU A 505 -5.20 8.52 -7.66
CA GLU A 505 -5.29 9.85 -8.24
C GLU A 505 -4.92 10.95 -7.22
N PHE A 506 -5.51 10.89 -6.02
CA PHE A 506 -5.23 11.82 -4.94
C PHE A 506 -3.76 11.78 -4.52
N GLN A 507 -3.20 10.58 -4.37
CA GLN A 507 -1.80 10.40 -4.01
C GLN A 507 -0.86 10.91 -5.09
N PHE A 508 -1.17 10.69 -6.36
CA PHE A 508 -0.38 11.19 -7.48
C PHE A 508 -0.38 12.72 -7.54
N ALA A 509 -1.57 13.35 -7.44
CA ALA A 509 -1.70 14.80 -7.38
C ALA A 509 -0.92 15.41 -6.21
N CYS A 510 -1.05 14.81 -5.02
CA CYS A 510 -0.48 15.33 -3.77
C CYS A 510 1.03 15.08 -3.65
N LYS A 511 1.50 13.84 -3.86
CA LYS A 511 2.88 13.43 -3.56
C LYS A 511 3.80 13.63 -4.75
N SER A 512 3.34 13.29 -5.95
CA SER A 512 4.15 13.29 -7.17
C SER A 512 4.17 14.67 -7.82
N LEU A 513 2.98 15.19 -8.14
CA LEU A 513 2.86 16.48 -8.84
C LEU A 513 2.89 17.68 -7.91
N LYS A 514 2.73 17.47 -6.60
CA LYS A 514 2.66 18.52 -5.56
C LYS A 514 1.66 19.62 -5.93
N LYS A 515 0.55 19.26 -6.58
CA LYS A 515 -0.49 20.21 -6.97
C LYS A 515 -1.16 20.75 -5.72
N PRO A 516 -1.52 22.05 -5.69
CA PRO A 516 -2.45 22.56 -4.68
C PRO A 516 -3.75 21.74 -4.72
N ILE A 517 -4.23 21.29 -3.57
CA ILE A 517 -5.48 20.52 -3.44
C ILE A 517 -6.43 21.29 -2.52
N VAL A 518 -7.70 21.42 -2.92
CA VAL A 518 -8.79 21.88 -2.08
C VAL A 518 -9.68 20.67 -1.76
N PRO A 519 -9.56 20.08 -0.55
CA PRO A 519 -10.42 18.98 -0.13
C PRO A 519 -11.82 19.50 0.19
N ILE A 520 -12.82 18.88 -0.41
CA ILE A 520 -14.24 19.13 -0.19
C ILE A 520 -14.83 17.86 0.43
N VAL A 521 -15.17 17.92 1.71
CA VAL A 521 -15.74 16.76 2.40
C VAL A 521 -17.24 16.67 2.09
N VAL A 522 -17.63 15.55 1.51
CA VAL A 522 -19.03 15.20 1.16
C VAL A 522 -19.43 13.87 1.77
N GLY A 523 -20.72 13.56 1.71
CA GLY A 523 -21.30 12.36 2.30
C GLY A 523 -21.48 12.40 3.80
N GLN A 524 -21.91 11.26 4.36
CA GLN A 524 -22.36 11.15 5.76
C GLN A 524 -21.33 10.45 6.67
N GLY A 525 -20.35 9.76 6.10
CA GLY A 525 -19.35 8.99 6.84
C GLY A 525 -18.05 9.75 7.14
N ASP A 526 -17.31 9.29 8.15
CA ASP A 526 -16.03 9.84 8.62
C ASP A 526 -14.85 8.85 8.48
N LYS A 527 -15.06 7.66 7.91
CA LYS A 527 -14.02 6.64 7.79
C LYS A 527 -12.87 7.11 6.91
N TRP A 528 -13.11 8.00 5.96
CA TRP A 528 -12.08 8.59 5.09
C TRP A 528 -10.93 9.24 5.88
N GLN A 529 -11.20 9.77 7.07
CA GLN A 529 -10.19 10.41 7.92
C GLN A 529 -9.11 9.41 8.37
N MET A 530 -9.47 8.13 8.50
CA MET A 530 -8.58 7.05 8.92
C MET A 530 -7.84 6.38 7.74
N THR A 531 -7.97 6.93 6.53
CA THR A 531 -7.31 6.42 5.32
C THR A 531 -6.07 7.23 4.95
N VAL A 532 -5.30 6.75 3.97
CA VAL A 532 -4.18 7.49 3.39
C VAL A 532 -4.57 8.87 2.86
N VAL A 533 -5.79 9.02 2.33
CA VAL A 533 -6.31 10.32 1.86
C VAL A 533 -6.52 11.27 3.04
N GLY A 534 -7.13 10.79 4.12
CA GLY A 534 -7.29 11.54 5.36
C GLY A 534 -5.96 11.99 5.97
N LEU A 535 -4.97 11.09 6.02
CA LEU A 535 -3.63 11.40 6.49
C LEU A 535 -2.94 12.47 5.63
N LEU A 536 -3.05 12.39 4.31
CA LEU A 536 -2.46 13.36 3.40
C LEU A 536 -3.09 14.74 3.53
N ILE A 537 -4.41 14.80 3.69
CA ILE A 537 -5.15 16.04 3.95
C ILE A 537 -4.71 16.64 5.28
N ALA A 538 -4.58 15.84 6.34
CA ALA A 538 -4.11 16.32 7.64
C ALA A 538 -2.68 16.90 7.60
N GLY A 539 -1.83 16.42 6.69
CA GLY A 539 -0.51 16.97 6.43
C GLY A 539 -0.50 18.32 5.67
N MET A 540 -1.63 18.76 5.12
CA MET A 540 -1.73 20.03 4.37
C MET A 540 -1.92 21.21 5.32
N SER A 541 -0.84 21.74 5.88
CA SER A 541 -0.85 22.85 6.86
C SER A 541 -1.46 24.18 6.38
N HIS A 542 -1.75 24.32 5.08
CA HIS A 542 -2.19 25.56 4.43
C HIS A 542 -3.62 25.50 3.88
N VAL A 543 -4.33 24.37 4.03
CA VAL A 543 -5.68 24.16 3.49
C VAL A 543 -6.58 23.48 4.52
N GLU A 544 -7.63 24.17 4.96
CA GLU A 544 -8.69 23.54 5.74
C GLU A 544 -9.71 22.88 4.80
N PRO A 545 -10.10 21.61 5.04
CA PRO A 545 -11.13 20.94 4.25
C PRO A 545 -12.47 21.68 4.31
N LEU A 546 -13.05 21.96 3.15
CA LEU A 546 -14.38 22.56 3.06
C LEU A 546 -15.44 21.51 3.38
N GLN A 547 -16.25 21.76 4.41
CA GLN A 547 -17.32 20.86 4.82
C GLN A 547 -18.60 21.15 4.02
N LEU A 548 -18.92 20.29 3.06
CA LEU A 548 -20.13 20.37 2.22
C LEU A 548 -21.15 19.28 2.57
N ARG A 549 -21.12 18.84 3.82
CA ARG A 549 -22.12 17.94 4.39
C ARG A 549 -23.41 18.71 4.68
N ASN A 550 -24.55 18.09 4.41
CA ASN A 550 -25.89 18.64 4.72
C ASN A 550 -26.22 19.98 4.04
N LEU A 551 -25.74 20.19 2.80
CA LEU A 551 -26.18 21.34 2.01
C LEU A 551 -27.65 21.22 1.61
N VAL A 552 -28.35 22.34 1.77
CA VAL A 552 -29.75 22.55 1.39
C VAL A 552 -29.86 23.84 0.58
N GLU A 553 -31.02 24.07 -0.04
CA GLU A 553 -31.28 25.27 -0.84
C GLU A 553 -30.96 26.57 -0.08
N ALA A 554 -31.23 26.64 1.22
CA ALA A 554 -30.98 27.85 2.01
C ALA A 554 -29.49 28.20 2.22
N ASN A 555 -28.56 27.25 2.10
CA ASN A 555 -27.14 27.47 2.48
C ASN A 555 -26.10 27.11 1.39
N HIS A 556 -26.51 26.45 0.29
CA HIS A 556 -25.59 25.99 -0.75
C HIS A 556 -24.77 27.11 -1.40
N GLN A 557 -25.36 28.29 -1.61
CA GLN A 557 -24.67 29.42 -2.26
C GLN A 557 -23.43 29.89 -1.49
N GLY A 558 -23.49 29.87 -0.15
CA GLY A 558 -22.34 30.23 0.69
C GLY A 558 -21.18 29.24 0.56
N ALA A 559 -21.50 27.94 0.48
CA ALA A 559 -20.51 26.89 0.25
C ALA A 559 -19.89 26.99 -1.15
N TRP A 560 -20.70 27.22 -2.18
CA TRP A 560 -20.22 27.41 -3.56
C TRP A 560 -19.30 28.63 -3.67
N ASN A 561 -19.66 29.73 -3.03
CA ASN A 561 -18.80 30.92 -2.96
C ASN A 561 -17.48 30.66 -2.22
N SER A 562 -17.48 29.78 -1.21
CA SER A 562 -16.26 29.38 -0.50
C SER A 562 -15.32 28.57 -1.40
N ILE A 563 -15.87 27.64 -2.19
CA ILE A 563 -15.10 26.93 -3.23
C ILE A 563 -14.52 27.92 -4.24
N LEU A 564 -15.35 28.82 -4.76
CA LEU A 564 -14.92 29.84 -5.73
C LEU A 564 -13.80 30.73 -5.17
N ALA A 565 -13.85 31.08 -3.88
CA ALA A 565 -12.81 31.86 -3.22
C ALA A 565 -11.47 31.10 -3.16
N GLN A 566 -11.49 29.80 -2.81
CA GLN A 566 -10.29 28.96 -2.82
C GLN A 566 -9.74 28.78 -4.23
N VAL A 567 -10.60 28.52 -5.23
CA VAL A 567 -10.20 28.43 -6.64
C VAL A 567 -9.54 29.72 -7.10
N LYS A 568 -10.17 30.88 -6.85
CA LYS A 568 -9.60 32.19 -7.18
C LYS A 568 -8.24 32.42 -6.50
N LYS A 569 -8.12 32.09 -5.22
CA LYS A 569 -6.87 32.23 -4.45
C LYS A 569 -5.73 31.45 -5.10
N HIS A 570 -5.95 30.18 -5.46
CA HIS A 570 -4.90 29.32 -5.97
C HIS A 570 -4.62 29.51 -7.47
N VAL A 571 -5.64 29.80 -8.28
CA VAL A 571 -5.45 30.05 -9.73
C VAL A 571 -4.90 31.46 -10.02
N ALA A 572 -5.20 32.46 -9.18
CA ALA A 572 -4.68 33.83 -9.37
C ALA A 572 -3.25 34.02 -8.85
N ALA A 573 -2.80 33.24 -7.86
CA ALA A 573 -1.43 33.31 -7.31
C ALA A 573 -0.34 33.05 -8.37
N ASP A 574 -0.65 32.25 -9.41
CA ASP A 574 0.24 32.00 -10.55
C ASP A 574 0.54 33.25 -11.38
N LYS A 575 -0.32 34.28 -11.36
CA LYS A 575 -0.07 35.53 -12.12
C LYS A 575 1.01 36.41 -11.48
N VAL A 576 1.34 36.20 -10.20
CA VAL A 576 2.36 36.98 -9.48
C VAL A 576 3.73 36.28 -9.48
N GLY A 577 3.78 34.95 -9.63
CA GLY A 577 5.02 34.16 -9.61
C GLY A 577 5.81 34.10 -10.93
N ALA A 578 5.26 34.57 -12.05
CA ALA A 578 5.84 34.37 -13.39
C ALA A 578 6.62 35.57 -13.98
N ARG A 579 7.13 36.50 -13.16
CA ARG A 579 8.09 37.53 -13.61
C ARG A 579 9.24 37.69 -12.62
N VAL A 580 10.20 36.77 -12.68
CA VAL A 580 11.60 37.08 -12.35
C VAL A 580 12.42 36.78 -13.59
N SER A 581 12.35 37.70 -14.56
CA SER A 581 13.43 37.89 -15.53
C SER A 581 14.36 38.94 -14.93
N SER A 582 15.66 38.64 -14.88
CA SER A 582 16.76 39.51 -14.48
C SER A 582 16.52 41.00 -14.81
N VAL A 583 16.58 41.87 -13.79
CA VAL A 583 16.83 43.30 -13.99
C VAL A 583 17.75 43.82 -12.88
N ASP A 584 18.70 44.63 -13.33
CA ASP A 584 19.82 45.24 -12.64
C ASP A 584 19.52 46.03 -11.36
N PHE A 585 20.54 46.10 -10.51
CA PHE A 585 20.64 47.01 -9.36
C PHE A 585 20.48 48.47 -9.80
N GLY A 586 19.46 49.17 -9.30
CA GLY A 586 19.34 50.61 -9.52
C GLY A 586 18.13 51.30 -8.88
N SER A 587 18.38 51.92 -7.74
CA SER A 587 17.62 53.01 -7.10
C SER A 587 16.35 52.66 -6.29
N SER A 588 16.32 53.27 -5.11
CA SER A 588 15.33 53.19 -4.04
C SER A 588 13.98 53.80 -4.42
N THR A 589 12.89 53.08 -4.12
CA THR A 589 11.58 53.70 -3.88
C THR A 589 10.87 52.96 -2.74
N LEU A 590 10.62 53.69 -1.64
CA LEU A 590 9.76 53.29 -0.52
C LEU A 590 8.32 53.14 -1.01
N ILE A 591 7.67 52.01 -0.70
CA ILE A 591 6.20 51.88 -0.77
C ILE A 591 5.71 51.45 0.63
N GLN A 592 4.92 52.34 1.21
CA GLN A 592 4.18 52.23 2.46
C GLN A 592 3.22 51.04 2.43
N VAL A 593 3.20 50.24 3.48
CA VAL A 593 2.17 49.21 3.71
C VAL A 593 1.26 49.74 4.81
N ASP A 594 0.02 50.07 4.46
CA ASP A 594 -1.00 50.48 5.41
C ASP A 594 -1.53 49.26 6.19
N GLU A 595 -1.66 49.44 7.51
CA GLU A 595 -2.27 48.54 8.48
C GLU A 595 -3.68 48.09 8.06
N PHE A 596 -3.97 46.78 8.19
CA PHE A 596 -5.34 46.32 8.39
C PHE A 596 -5.40 45.31 9.54
N VAL A 597 -6.26 45.66 10.49
CA VAL A 597 -6.46 45.11 11.83
C VAL A 597 -7.19 43.76 11.79
N LEU A 598 -6.68 42.75 12.51
CA LEU A 598 -7.41 41.51 12.82
C LEU A 598 -8.26 41.71 14.08
N PRO A 599 -9.58 41.39 14.08
CA PRO A 599 -10.33 41.26 15.32
C PRO A 599 -10.26 39.84 15.87
N VAL A 600 -9.87 39.78 17.14
CA VAL A 600 -10.00 38.69 18.10
C VAL A 600 -11.46 38.23 18.19
N CYS A 601 -11.70 36.91 18.09
CA CYS A 601 -12.83 36.24 18.75
C CYS A 601 -12.58 34.73 18.84
N ALA A 602 -11.86 34.31 19.88
CA ALA A 602 -11.91 32.95 20.38
C ALA A 602 -13.16 32.80 21.25
N ARG A 603 -14.13 31.97 20.83
CA ARG A 603 -15.16 31.41 21.71
C ARG A 603 -15.07 29.89 21.66
N VAL A 604 -14.48 29.36 22.72
CA VAL A 604 -14.44 27.96 23.07
C VAL A 604 -15.88 27.49 23.33
N TYR A 605 -16.35 26.50 22.56
CA TYR A 605 -17.50 25.68 22.96
C TYR A 605 -16.95 24.34 23.45
N PHE A 606 -16.98 24.15 24.76
CA PHE A 606 -17.01 22.81 25.35
C PHE A 606 -18.42 22.26 25.17
N VAL A 607 -18.55 21.08 24.57
CA VAL A 607 -19.77 20.25 24.68
C VAL A 607 -19.40 18.93 25.33
N ASN A 608 -20.13 18.65 26.40
CA ASN A 608 -20.09 17.49 27.29
C ASN A 608 -20.01 16.15 26.55
N LYS A 609 -19.03 15.33 26.93
CA LYS A 609 -19.06 13.87 26.76
C LYS A 609 -19.81 13.27 27.95
N ALA A 610 -21.10 13.02 27.80
CA ALA A 610 -21.86 12.12 28.66
C ALA A 610 -22.80 11.29 27.79
N SER A 611 -22.84 9.99 28.08
CA SER A 611 -23.63 8.92 27.44
C SER A 611 -23.17 8.43 26.06
N LEU A 612 -22.31 7.41 26.06
CA LEU A 612 -22.46 6.19 25.24
C LEU A 612 -21.75 5.06 26.00
N GLY A 613 -22.50 3.98 26.25
CA GLY A 613 -22.09 2.88 27.11
C GLY A 613 -20.82 2.17 26.64
N ALA A 614 -20.21 1.45 27.58
CA ALA A 614 -19.08 0.57 27.34
C ALA A 614 -19.30 -0.26 26.07
N SER A 615 -18.42 -0.09 25.08
CA SER A 615 -18.31 -1.08 24.00
C SER A 615 -17.85 -2.40 24.61
N PRO A 616 -18.41 -3.55 24.20
CA PRO A 616 -17.85 -4.84 24.53
C PRO A 616 -16.40 -4.91 24.00
N PRO A 617 -15.55 -5.81 24.55
CA PRO A 617 -14.21 -6.02 24.02
C PRO A 617 -14.32 -6.23 22.51
N ALA A 618 -13.40 -5.59 21.76
CA ALA A 618 -13.31 -5.76 20.32
C ALA A 618 -13.34 -7.26 20.01
N PRO A 619 -14.17 -7.71 19.05
CA PRO A 619 -14.11 -9.10 18.62
C PRO A 619 -12.67 -9.35 18.16
N VAL A 620 -12.03 -10.35 18.76
CA VAL A 620 -10.85 -10.98 18.17
C VAL A 620 -11.27 -11.31 16.74
N MET A 621 -10.62 -10.71 15.73
CA MET A 621 -10.84 -11.13 14.35
C MET A 621 -10.36 -12.57 14.27
N ASP A 622 -11.30 -13.50 14.35
CA ASP A 622 -11.08 -14.89 14.02
C ASP A 622 -10.82 -14.90 12.52
N LEU A 623 -9.54 -14.83 12.13
CA LEU A 623 -9.14 -14.86 10.73
C LEU A 623 -9.61 -16.20 10.18
N ASP A 624 -10.63 -16.17 9.32
CA ASP A 624 -11.25 -17.36 8.74
C ASP A 624 -10.32 -18.04 7.73
N VAL A 625 -9.26 -18.67 8.27
CA VAL A 625 -8.25 -19.38 7.49
C VAL A 625 -8.66 -20.84 7.37
N ILE A 626 -8.61 -21.35 6.14
CA ILE A 626 -8.83 -22.76 5.84
C ILE A 626 -7.69 -23.60 6.43
N GLN A 627 -8.03 -24.52 7.34
CA GLN A 627 -7.12 -25.43 8.03
C GLN A 627 -7.28 -26.88 7.56
N PRO A 628 -6.27 -27.75 7.78
CA PRO A 628 -6.44 -29.19 7.64
C PRO A 628 -7.65 -29.69 8.43
N GLY A 629 -8.55 -30.41 7.75
CA GLY A 629 -9.81 -30.92 8.30
C GLY A 629 -11.05 -30.11 7.91
N ASP A 630 -10.89 -28.86 7.44
CA ASP A 630 -12.01 -28.02 7.02
C ASP A 630 -12.73 -28.57 5.80
N LYS A 631 -14.05 -28.38 5.77
CA LYS A 631 -14.90 -28.64 4.61
C LYS A 631 -14.81 -27.47 3.64
N VAL A 632 -14.59 -27.80 2.37
CA VAL A 632 -14.34 -26.81 1.31
C VAL A 632 -15.08 -27.18 0.03
N ILE A 633 -15.32 -26.18 -0.80
CA ILE A 633 -15.71 -26.32 -2.20
C ILE A 633 -14.46 -26.08 -3.03
N SER A 634 -14.09 -27.04 -3.89
CA SER A 634 -12.83 -27.02 -4.60
C SER A 634 -12.97 -27.35 -6.08
N HIS A 635 -12.07 -26.81 -6.90
CA HIS A 635 -12.07 -26.97 -8.35
C HIS A 635 -11.76 -28.39 -8.81
N TRP A 636 -12.52 -28.82 -9.80
CA TRP A 636 -12.40 -30.04 -10.57
C TRP A 636 -12.32 -29.70 -12.06
N VAL A 637 -11.99 -30.68 -12.90
CA VAL A 637 -11.86 -30.46 -14.35
C VAL A 637 -13.09 -29.78 -14.99
N ARG A 638 -12.83 -28.97 -16.02
CA ARG A 638 -13.84 -28.21 -16.78
C ARG A 638 -14.61 -27.18 -15.95
N TRP A 639 -13.94 -26.53 -15.00
CA TRP A 639 -14.48 -25.43 -14.18
C TRP A 639 -15.72 -25.80 -13.37
N GLN A 640 -15.74 -27.04 -12.89
CA GLN A 640 -16.74 -27.52 -11.95
C GLN A 640 -16.14 -27.56 -10.57
N PHE A 641 -16.95 -27.37 -9.54
CA PHE A 641 -16.47 -27.36 -8.17
C PHE A 641 -17.31 -28.29 -7.31
N TYR A 642 -16.65 -29.04 -6.43
CA TYR A 642 -17.28 -30.07 -5.60
C TYR A 642 -16.84 -29.97 -4.14
N PRO A 643 -17.66 -30.48 -3.20
CA PRO A 643 -17.29 -30.60 -1.81
C PRO A 643 -16.07 -31.53 -1.61
N ALA A 644 -15.16 -31.09 -0.74
CA ALA A 644 -13.97 -31.80 -0.33
C ALA A 644 -13.62 -31.46 1.13
N LYS A 645 -12.61 -32.14 1.66
CA LYS A 645 -11.96 -31.83 2.93
C LYS A 645 -10.50 -31.52 2.72
N VAL A 646 -9.96 -30.48 3.35
CA VAL A 646 -8.52 -30.19 3.28
C VAL A 646 -7.73 -31.22 4.07
N ILE A 647 -6.72 -31.81 3.44
CA ILE A 647 -5.77 -32.74 4.07
C ILE A 647 -4.56 -31.98 4.57
N SER A 648 -3.98 -31.13 3.72
CA SER A 648 -2.77 -30.39 4.03
C SER A 648 -2.76 -29.03 3.33
N VAL A 649 -2.01 -28.08 3.89
CA VAL A 649 -1.87 -26.72 3.36
C VAL A 649 -0.40 -26.48 3.05
N ASN A 650 -0.07 -26.25 1.77
CA ASN A 650 1.27 -25.90 1.35
C ASN A 650 1.34 -24.40 1.03
N ARG A 651 1.86 -23.62 1.99
CA ARG A 651 1.89 -22.16 1.93
C ARG A 651 2.93 -21.60 0.95
N GLU A 652 4.03 -22.32 0.74
CA GLU A 652 5.08 -21.92 -0.20
C GLU A 652 4.60 -22.00 -1.65
N THR A 653 3.93 -23.11 -2.01
CA THR A 653 3.38 -23.32 -3.34
C THR A 653 1.98 -22.75 -3.52
N ARG A 654 1.37 -22.24 -2.44
CA ARG A 654 0.02 -21.69 -2.37
C ARG A 654 -1.06 -22.67 -2.85
N LYS A 655 -0.94 -23.92 -2.40
CA LYS A 655 -1.85 -25.01 -2.75
C LYS A 655 -2.43 -25.70 -1.52
N TYR A 656 -3.66 -26.15 -1.65
CA TYR A 656 -4.31 -27.09 -0.74
C TYR A 656 -4.22 -28.49 -1.32
N GLU A 657 -3.87 -29.46 -0.49
CA GLU A 657 -4.14 -30.86 -0.78
C GLU A 657 -5.52 -31.20 -0.21
N ILE A 658 -6.42 -31.72 -1.03
CA ILE A 658 -7.81 -32.01 -0.65
C ILE A 658 -8.17 -33.48 -0.82
N GLN A 659 -9.14 -33.92 -0.04
CA GLN A 659 -9.80 -35.21 -0.15
C GLN A 659 -11.23 -34.98 -0.64
N TRP A 660 -11.56 -35.45 -1.83
CA TRP A 660 -12.92 -35.39 -2.35
C TRP A 660 -13.88 -36.22 -1.50
N ASP A 661 -15.07 -35.69 -1.26
CA ASP A 661 -16.07 -36.34 -0.40
C ASP A 661 -16.59 -37.67 -1.00
N ASP A 662 -16.47 -37.85 -2.32
CA ASP A 662 -16.84 -39.08 -3.03
C ASP A 662 -15.68 -40.11 -3.13
N GLY A 663 -14.54 -39.81 -2.52
CA GLY A 663 -13.37 -40.68 -2.49
C GLY A 663 -12.48 -40.62 -3.73
N ASP A 664 -12.77 -39.77 -4.73
CA ASP A 664 -11.91 -39.64 -5.91
C ASP A 664 -10.48 -39.22 -5.53
N VAL A 665 -9.49 -39.77 -6.25
CA VAL A 665 -8.06 -39.58 -5.98
C VAL A 665 -7.39 -38.58 -6.93
N THR A 666 -8.10 -38.15 -7.97
CA THR A 666 -7.55 -37.26 -8.99
C THR A 666 -7.65 -35.78 -8.61
N GLY A 667 -6.72 -34.96 -9.13
CA GLY A 667 -6.78 -33.50 -8.97
C GLY A 667 -6.85 -33.00 -7.53
N ARG A 668 -6.12 -33.63 -6.59
CA ARG A 668 -6.17 -33.27 -5.17
C ARG A 668 -5.34 -32.04 -4.79
N ASP A 669 -4.39 -31.65 -5.62
CA ASP A 669 -3.59 -30.43 -5.41
C ASP A 669 -4.25 -29.23 -6.08
N GLN A 670 -4.75 -28.29 -5.28
CA GLN A 670 -5.59 -27.19 -5.74
C GLN A 670 -5.02 -25.83 -5.37
N PRO A 671 -4.88 -24.88 -6.33
CA PRO A 671 -4.50 -23.51 -6.03
C PRO A 671 -5.47 -22.85 -5.06
N PHE A 672 -4.98 -21.98 -4.17
CA PHE A 672 -5.79 -21.34 -3.13
C PHE A 672 -7.06 -20.64 -3.67
N GLY A 673 -6.95 -19.88 -4.76
CA GLY A 673 -8.07 -19.13 -5.35
C GLY A 673 -9.15 -20.00 -5.98
N LEU A 674 -8.95 -21.33 -6.01
CA LEU A 674 -9.88 -22.32 -6.51
C LEU A 674 -10.50 -23.17 -5.39
N VAL A 675 -10.30 -22.77 -4.13
CA VAL A 675 -10.85 -23.40 -2.93
C VAL A 675 -11.58 -22.35 -2.08
N ALA A 676 -12.79 -22.66 -1.65
CA ALA A 676 -13.57 -21.84 -0.72
C ALA A 676 -14.04 -22.68 0.46
N LYS A 677 -14.06 -22.10 1.67
CA LYS A 677 -14.57 -22.80 2.85
C LYS A 677 -16.07 -23.01 2.69
N ASP A 678 -16.57 -24.21 3.02
CA ASP A 678 -17.99 -24.53 2.90
C ASP A 678 -18.78 -23.98 4.11
N ILE A 679 -18.76 -22.67 4.26
CA ILE A 679 -19.50 -21.92 5.28
C ILE A 679 -20.28 -20.78 4.62
N THR A 680 -21.39 -20.38 5.24
CA THR A 680 -22.12 -19.19 4.81
C THR A 680 -21.28 -17.94 5.12
N PRO A 681 -20.88 -17.15 4.10
CA PRO A 681 -20.17 -15.90 4.32
C PRO A 681 -21.06 -14.88 5.03
N ALA A 682 -20.46 -13.94 5.74
CA ALA A 682 -21.19 -12.80 6.28
C ALA A 682 -21.66 -11.88 5.13
N ALA A 683 -22.83 -11.27 5.28
CA ALA A 683 -23.44 -10.51 4.18
C ALA A 683 -22.62 -9.27 3.77
N ASP A 684 -21.77 -8.76 4.65
CA ASP A 684 -20.82 -7.66 4.43
C ASP A 684 -19.48 -8.11 3.81
N GLU A 685 -19.22 -9.42 3.71
CA GLU A 685 -18.05 -9.97 2.99
C GLU A 685 -18.27 -10.03 1.47
N ILE A 686 -19.52 -9.93 1.00
CA ILE A 686 -19.88 -10.02 -0.41
C ILE A 686 -20.33 -8.66 -0.94
N GLY A 687 -19.50 -8.06 -1.80
CA GLY A 687 -19.78 -6.82 -2.52
C GLY A 687 -19.97 -7.04 -4.02
N VAL A 688 -20.44 -5.99 -4.71
CA VAL A 688 -20.38 -5.97 -6.18
C VAL A 688 -18.91 -6.04 -6.60
N GLY A 689 -18.60 -6.96 -7.52
CA GLY A 689 -17.24 -7.29 -7.93
C GLY A 689 -16.62 -8.48 -7.18
N SER A 690 -17.21 -8.94 -6.06
CA SER A 690 -16.70 -10.10 -5.32
C SER A 690 -16.79 -11.38 -6.14
N GLN A 691 -15.73 -12.20 -6.09
CA GLN A 691 -15.75 -13.55 -6.64
C GLN A 691 -16.41 -14.50 -5.64
N VAL A 692 -17.37 -15.27 -6.12
CA VAL A 692 -18.17 -16.18 -5.29
C VAL A 692 -18.31 -17.54 -5.96
N PHE A 693 -18.46 -18.57 -5.14
CA PHE A 693 -18.86 -19.90 -5.57
C PHE A 693 -20.36 -20.02 -5.34
N PHE A 694 -21.10 -20.41 -6.36
CA PHE A 694 -22.55 -20.51 -6.29
C PHE A 694 -23.05 -21.83 -6.88
N PRO A 695 -24.19 -22.36 -6.39
CA PRO A 695 -24.73 -23.63 -6.85
C PRO A 695 -25.51 -23.45 -8.17
N GLN A 696 -25.28 -24.34 -9.13
CA GLN A 696 -26.10 -24.42 -10.33
C GLN A 696 -26.06 -25.83 -10.93
N GLY A 697 -27.20 -26.52 -10.91
CA GLY A 697 -27.33 -27.90 -11.38
C GLY A 697 -26.99 -28.95 -10.32
N ARG A 698 -27.34 -30.21 -10.62
CA ARG A 698 -27.10 -31.38 -9.75
C ARG A 698 -26.57 -32.55 -10.56
N TYR A 699 -25.64 -33.32 -10.00
CA TYR A 699 -25.24 -34.60 -10.59
C TYR A 699 -25.94 -35.75 -9.88
N LYS A 700 -26.27 -36.79 -10.65
CA LYS A 700 -26.68 -38.08 -10.11
C LYS A 700 -25.42 -38.90 -9.85
N GLY A 701 -25.29 -39.40 -8.63
CA GLY A 701 -24.32 -40.43 -8.31
C GLY A 701 -24.56 -41.68 -9.16
N ASN A 702 -23.49 -42.36 -9.58
CA ASN A 702 -23.58 -43.63 -10.28
C ASN A 702 -23.50 -44.75 -9.23
N ASP A 703 -24.50 -45.63 -9.19
CA ASP A 703 -24.65 -46.68 -8.16
C ASP A 703 -23.42 -47.62 -8.12
N ASP A 704 -22.71 -47.77 -9.24
CA ASP A 704 -21.52 -48.62 -9.37
C ASP A 704 -20.29 -48.12 -8.58
N TYR A 705 -20.23 -46.83 -8.20
CA TYR A 705 -19.08 -46.24 -7.51
C TYR A 705 -19.42 -45.66 -6.12
N ASN A 706 -20.61 -45.96 -5.58
CA ASN A 706 -21.07 -45.45 -4.28
C ASN A 706 -20.95 -43.91 -4.15
N ARG A 707 -21.14 -43.19 -5.27
CA ARG A 707 -21.10 -41.72 -5.31
C ARG A 707 -22.47 -41.19 -4.89
N SER A 708 -22.53 -40.30 -3.91
CA SER A 708 -23.78 -39.61 -3.54
C SER A 708 -24.14 -38.56 -4.60
N SER A 709 -25.44 -38.30 -4.79
CA SER A 709 -25.89 -37.17 -5.62
C SER A 709 -25.52 -35.85 -4.94
N GLY A 710 -25.11 -34.85 -5.72
CA GLY A 710 -24.59 -33.60 -5.18
C GLY A 710 -24.92 -32.37 -6.02
N ILE A 711 -24.52 -31.22 -5.49
CA ILE A 711 -24.71 -29.90 -6.12
C ILE A 711 -23.45 -29.57 -6.92
N HIS A 712 -23.62 -29.05 -8.14
CA HIS A 712 -22.50 -28.45 -8.86
C HIS A 712 -22.30 -27.03 -8.39
N TRP A 713 -21.10 -26.73 -7.95
CA TRP A 713 -20.69 -25.37 -7.65
C TRP A 713 -19.93 -24.77 -8.83
N HIS A 714 -20.07 -23.46 -9.00
CA HIS A 714 -19.50 -22.71 -10.10
C HIS A 714 -18.86 -21.43 -9.58
N LEU A 715 -17.80 -20.99 -10.26
CA LEU A 715 -17.15 -19.72 -9.98
C LEU A 715 -17.81 -18.58 -10.76
N GLY A 716 -18.18 -17.51 -10.06
CA GLY A 716 -18.78 -16.32 -10.64
C GLY A 716 -18.34 -15.03 -9.96
N GLN A 717 -18.84 -13.93 -10.49
CA GLN A 717 -18.63 -12.59 -9.94
C GLN A 717 -19.99 -11.92 -9.73
N VAL A 718 -20.19 -11.33 -8.55
CA VAL A 718 -21.39 -10.57 -8.21
C VAL A 718 -21.36 -9.25 -8.98
N ASP A 719 -22.43 -8.94 -9.71
CA ASP A 719 -22.60 -7.65 -10.40
C ASP A 719 -23.77 -6.83 -9.86
N LYS A 720 -24.64 -7.43 -9.03
CA LYS A 720 -25.80 -6.76 -8.45
C LYS A 720 -26.14 -7.33 -7.07
N ILE A 721 -26.51 -6.45 -6.14
CA ILE A 721 -27.01 -6.80 -4.81
C ILE A 721 -28.35 -6.08 -4.61
N ASP A 722 -29.39 -6.85 -4.36
CA ASP A 722 -30.75 -6.38 -4.09
C ASP A 722 -31.14 -6.67 -2.64
N LYS A 723 -32.19 -5.99 -2.14
CA LYS A 723 -32.86 -6.35 -0.88
C LYS A 723 -34.10 -7.15 -1.21
N GLY A 724 -34.20 -8.36 -0.66
CA GLY A 724 -35.38 -9.20 -0.72
C GLY A 724 -36.54 -8.63 0.11
N GLU A 725 -37.72 -9.24 -0.03
CA GLU A 725 -38.95 -8.78 0.64
C GLU A 725 -38.84 -8.83 2.17
N GLY A 726 -37.98 -9.71 2.74
CA GLY A 726 -37.70 -9.80 4.17
C GLY A 726 -36.54 -8.93 4.66
N GLY A 727 -35.93 -8.13 3.78
CA GLY A 727 -34.77 -7.29 4.09
C GLY A 727 -33.41 -8.00 4.00
N GLU A 728 -33.39 -9.29 3.66
CA GLU A 728 -32.18 -10.05 3.35
C GLU A 728 -31.49 -9.52 2.09
N LEU A 729 -30.17 -9.63 2.02
CA LEU A 729 -29.41 -9.30 0.80
C LEU A 729 -29.46 -10.49 -0.17
N LEU A 730 -29.80 -10.18 -1.42
CA LEU A 730 -29.87 -11.11 -2.54
C LEU A 730 -28.81 -10.72 -3.58
N PHE A 731 -28.07 -11.71 -4.07
CA PHE A 731 -26.89 -11.52 -4.89
C PHE A 731 -27.13 -12.09 -6.29
N SER A 732 -26.80 -11.29 -7.30
CA SER A 732 -26.86 -11.70 -8.70
C SER A 732 -25.51 -11.42 -9.39
N GLY A 733 -25.23 -12.19 -10.43
CA GLY A 733 -23.93 -12.13 -11.08
C GLY A 733 -23.83 -13.02 -12.32
N PHE A 734 -22.60 -13.18 -12.80
CA PHE A 734 -22.29 -13.97 -13.98
C PHE A 734 -21.12 -14.92 -13.74
N HIS A 735 -21.03 -15.94 -14.60
CA HIS A 735 -19.90 -16.86 -14.58
C HIS A 735 -18.60 -16.20 -15.04
N LEU A 736 -17.50 -16.44 -14.32
CA LEU A 736 -16.16 -15.98 -14.74
C LEU A 736 -15.54 -16.82 -15.86
N LYS A 737 -16.12 -18.00 -16.12
CA LYS A 737 -15.60 -18.98 -17.08
C LYS A 737 -16.72 -19.49 -17.97
N GLY A 738 -16.43 -19.59 -19.26
CA GLY A 738 -17.39 -19.98 -20.31
C GLY A 738 -16.89 -21.12 -21.19
N GLU A 739 -17.60 -21.38 -22.28
CA GLU A 739 -17.26 -22.45 -23.23
C GLU A 739 -15.83 -22.31 -23.79
N ALA A 740 -15.38 -21.07 -24.02
CA ALA A 740 -14.01 -20.76 -24.48
C ALA A 740 -12.93 -21.25 -23.48
N ASP A 741 -13.24 -21.32 -22.19
CA ASP A 741 -12.36 -21.84 -21.15
C ASP A 741 -12.47 -23.37 -20.99
N GLN A 742 -13.16 -24.06 -21.90
CA GLN A 742 -13.54 -25.47 -21.81
C GLN A 742 -14.45 -25.77 -20.61
N LYS A 743 -15.20 -24.77 -20.12
CA LYS A 743 -16.23 -25.00 -19.11
C LYS A 743 -17.32 -25.88 -19.69
N TRP A 744 -17.79 -26.82 -18.89
CA TRP A 744 -18.98 -27.58 -19.26
C TRP A 744 -20.24 -26.70 -19.15
N VAL A 745 -20.74 -26.22 -20.29
CA VAL A 745 -21.93 -25.35 -20.37
C VAL A 745 -23.17 -26.05 -20.93
N THR A 746 -23.05 -27.32 -21.35
CA THR A 746 -24.11 -28.07 -22.05
C THR A 746 -24.98 -28.92 -21.12
N PHE A 747 -24.81 -28.82 -19.80
CA PHE A 747 -25.61 -29.59 -18.84
C PHE A 747 -26.99 -28.95 -18.61
N SER A 748 -27.98 -29.79 -18.29
CA SER A 748 -29.33 -29.34 -17.97
C SER A 748 -29.34 -28.51 -16.68
N GLY A 749 -29.77 -27.25 -16.77
CA GLY A 749 -29.78 -26.30 -15.66
C GLY A 749 -28.62 -25.30 -15.67
N TYR A 750 -27.75 -25.31 -16.69
CA TYR A 750 -26.80 -24.23 -16.89
C TYR A 750 -27.52 -22.92 -17.25
N ALA A 751 -27.17 -21.84 -16.57
CA ALA A 751 -27.53 -20.48 -16.95
C ALA A 751 -26.27 -19.60 -16.89
N PRO A 752 -26.03 -18.71 -17.86
CA PRO A 752 -24.82 -17.88 -17.89
C PRO A 752 -24.71 -16.95 -16.66
N ARG A 753 -25.83 -16.72 -15.97
CA ARG A 753 -25.98 -15.83 -14.82
C ARG A 753 -26.65 -16.57 -13.66
N PHE A 754 -26.37 -16.10 -12.45
CA PHE A 754 -27.12 -16.44 -11.25
C PHE A 754 -27.87 -15.20 -10.76
N GLU A 755 -29.08 -15.40 -10.23
CA GLU A 755 -29.97 -14.31 -9.88
C GLU A 755 -30.57 -14.55 -8.50
N ASN A 756 -30.60 -13.50 -7.70
CA ASN A 756 -31.28 -13.44 -6.41
C ASN A 756 -30.91 -14.55 -5.41
N LEU A 757 -29.65 -14.96 -5.39
CA LEU A 757 -29.18 -15.97 -4.43
C LEU A 757 -28.93 -15.33 -3.06
N PRO A 758 -29.38 -15.91 -1.94
CA PRO A 758 -29.02 -15.43 -0.60
C PRO A 758 -27.56 -15.77 -0.27
N ALA A 759 -26.96 -15.04 0.68
CA ALA A 759 -25.57 -15.32 1.13
C ALA A 759 -25.36 -16.79 1.56
N SER A 760 -26.39 -17.45 2.11
CA SER A 760 -26.35 -18.87 2.48
C SER A 760 -26.08 -19.83 1.32
N GLU A 761 -26.34 -19.41 0.09
CA GLU A 761 -26.08 -20.17 -1.12
C GLU A 761 -24.74 -19.79 -1.78
N LEU A 762 -23.98 -18.85 -1.21
CA LEU A 762 -22.68 -18.46 -1.74
C LEU A 762 -21.56 -18.98 -0.84
N ARG A 763 -20.37 -19.18 -1.41
CA ARG A 763 -19.11 -19.33 -0.67
C ARG A 763 -18.09 -18.35 -1.20
N VAL A 764 -17.19 -17.89 -0.34
CA VAL A 764 -16.12 -16.96 -0.70
C VAL A 764 -14.78 -17.66 -0.48
N SER A 765 -13.86 -17.49 -1.42
CA SER A 765 -12.48 -17.97 -1.22
C SER A 765 -11.80 -17.10 -0.16
N PRO A 766 -10.98 -17.65 0.74
CA PRO A 766 -10.28 -16.85 1.73
C PRO A 766 -9.48 -15.74 1.06
N ASN A 767 -9.50 -14.55 1.65
CA ASN A 767 -8.62 -13.49 1.19
C ASN A 767 -7.16 -13.96 1.28
N MET A 768 -6.39 -13.73 0.22
CA MET A 768 -4.96 -14.05 0.14
C MET A 768 -4.17 -13.44 1.33
N ILE A 769 -4.63 -12.30 1.86
CA ILE A 769 -4.07 -11.67 3.05
C ILE A 769 -4.29 -12.54 4.30
N SER A 770 -5.50 -13.08 4.52
CA SER A 770 -5.81 -13.94 5.66
C SER A 770 -4.96 -15.22 5.65
N MET A 771 -4.68 -15.79 4.47
CA MET A 771 -3.83 -16.98 4.31
C MET A 771 -2.34 -16.70 4.57
N LEU A 772 -1.85 -15.49 4.30
CA LEU A 772 -0.47 -15.10 4.58
C LEU A 772 -0.24 -14.76 6.06
N MET A 773 -1.33 -14.55 6.82
CA MET A 773 -1.33 -14.12 8.22
C MET A 773 -1.51 -15.25 9.25
N ALA A 774 -2.10 -16.38 8.87
CA ALA A 774 -2.13 -17.61 9.69
C ALA A 774 -0.94 -18.50 9.34
#